data_AF-A0A7J8Y340-F1
#
_entry.id   AF-A0A7J8Y340-F1
#
_cell.length_a   1.000
_cell.length_b   1.000
_cell.length_c   1.000
_cell.angle_alpha   90.00
_cell.angle_beta   90.00
_cell.angle_gamma   90.00
#
_symmetry.space_group_name_H-M   'P 1'
#
loop_
_entity.id
_entity.type
_entity.pdbx_description
1 polymer ?
#
loop_
_entity_poly.entity_id
_entity_poly.type
_entity_poly.pdbx_seq_one_letter_code
_entity_poly.pdbx_strand_id
1 'polypeptide(L)'
;MYPSLAAAKAAVITVGEEIASQGLPSGICPVVFVFTGSGNGTGTSYNIQLCDLPSEYMSVVLLQISVGAQEIFKLLPHVFVEPSRLPELFGRGRNVTLKRVFQVYGCIVTSRDMVSHKDPSKTFDKADYYAHPEHYNPIFHEKIAPYASVIVNCMYWERRFPRLLSTKQIQELNKKGCPLVGISDITCDIGGSVEFVNQTTSIDSPFFRYEPLTDSYHNDMDGNGIICSAVDILPTEFAKEASQHFGDILSQFVGSLASTADFTKLPAHLTRACIVHGGTLTTLYEYIPRMRKSDTLGISDNHTNGHINNKKKYSVLVSLSGHLFDQFLINEALDIIEAAGGSFHLVKCQVGQSTDAMSYSELEVGADDGKVLNQIIDSLTSIANPTENHGTPSQQLNKISLKVGKLQETGMKKDSESDPKRKKSVLILGAGRVCQPACELLASIGTASSHQWYKTCLQNDSEEQMDVHVIVASLYLKDAEEIIQGIPNTTAVELDVTDHRALHQYISQVEIVISLLPASCHVAIADVCVELKKHLVTASYVDDSMSTMDEKAKNAGITILGEMGLDPGIDHMMAMKMINQAHLKKGKIKSFTSYCGGIPSPAAANNPLAYKFSWNPAGAIRAGRNPATYKSQGETVHVNGDDLYDSAERFRIPDLPAFALECLPNRNSLTYGDLYGIGHEASTIFRGTLRYEGMGFPS
;
A
#
# COMPACT_ATOMS: atom_id res chain seq x y z
N MET A 1 -24.45 18.83 10.31
CA MET A 1 -23.11 19.32 9.93
C MET A 1 -23.22 20.73 9.37
N TYR A 2 -22.24 21.60 9.59
CA TYR A 2 -22.29 22.98 9.09
C TYR A 2 -21.95 23.05 7.59
N PRO A 3 -22.59 23.92 6.80
CA PRO A 3 -22.38 24.00 5.35
C PRO A 3 -21.04 24.66 4.95
N SER A 4 -20.31 25.26 5.89
CA SER A 4 -18.98 25.85 5.67
C SER A 4 -18.23 26.07 6.98
N LEU A 5 -16.91 26.26 6.89
CA LEU A 5 -16.07 26.66 8.03
C LEU A 5 -16.54 28.00 8.65
N ALA A 6 -16.98 28.95 7.84
CA ALA A 6 -17.51 30.22 8.33
C ALA A 6 -18.79 30.02 9.16
N ALA A 7 -19.70 29.14 8.71
CA ALA A 7 -20.90 28.77 9.45
C ALA A 7 -20.57 28.04 10.75
N ALA A 8 -19.58 27.14 10.74
CA ALA A 8 -19.11 26.46 11.95
C ALA A 8 -18.49 27.45 12.96
N LYS A 9 -17.62 28.35 12.51
CA LYS A 9 -17.03 29.41 13.36
C LYS A 9 -18.10 30.33 13.94
N ALA A 10 -19.08 30.73 13.13
CA ALA A 10 -20.20 31.55 13.60
C ALA A 10 -20.98 30.86 14.73
N ALA A 11 -21.25 29.56 14.62
CA ALA A 11 -21.94 28.81 15.66
C ALA A 11 -21.14 28.75 16.98
N VAL A 12 -19.81 28.57 16.91
CA VAL A 12 -18.95 28.61 18.11
C VAL A 12 -18.93 30.01 18.73
N ILE A 13 -18.91 31.06 17.92
CA ILE A 13 -18.99 32.45 18.39
C ILE A 13 -20.32 32.69 19.12
N THR A 14 -21.45 32.24 18.57
CA THR A 14 -22.76 32.34 19.23
C THR A 14 -22.76 31.69 20.62
N VAL A 15 -22.16 30.49 20.75
CA VAL A 15 -22.00 29.84 22.05
C VAL A 15 -21.12 30.67 22.98
N GLY A 16 -20.05 31.28 22.46
CA GLY A 16 -19.19 32.17 23.21
C GLY A 16 -19.92 33.41 23.75
N GLU A 17 -20.78 34.03 22.95
CA GLU A 17 -21.63 35.15 23.35
C GLU A 17 -22.63 34.77 24.45
N GLU A 18 -23.19 33.56 24.37
CA GLU A 18 -24.07 33.02 25.41
C GLU A 18 -23.31 32.79 26.73
N ILE A 19 -22.11 32.21 26.68
CA ILE A 19 -21.26 32.04 27.87
C ILE A 19 -20.89 33.40 28.49
N ALA A 20 -20.55 34.39 27.66
CA ALA A 20 -20.16 35.72 28.12
C ALA A 20 -21.33 36.49 28.75
N SER A 21 -22.56 36.27 28.27
CA SER A 21 -23.77 36.97 28.74
C SER A 21 -24.47 36.27 29.92
N GLN A 22 -24.59 34.94 29.87
CA GLN A 22 -25.38 34.15 30.83
C GLN A 22 -24.51 33.43 31.87
N GLY A 23 -23.25 33.14 31.52
CA GLY A 23 -22.34 32.33 32.32
C GLY A 23 -22.56 30.83 32.12
N LEU A 24 -21.56 30.02 32.46
CA LEU A 24 -21.62 28.57 32.40
C LEU A 24 -22.56 27.99 33.48
N PRO A 25 -23.26 26.88 33.19
CA PRO A 25 -24.04 26.14 34.19
C PRO A 25 -23.16 25.66 35.35
N SER A 26 -23.63 25.82 36.59
CA SER A 26 -22.85 25.48 37.79
C SER A 26 -22.47 23.99 37.88
N GLY A 27 -23.26 23.09 37.27
CA GLY A 27 -23.03 21.65 37.30
C GLY A 27 -21.83 21.17 36.46
N ILE A 28 -21.33 22.01 35.55
CA ILE A 28 -20.18 21.68 34.68
C ILE A 28 -18.99 22.62 34.90
N CYS A 29 -19.09 23.55 35.86
CA CYS A 29 -18.05 24.51 36.15
C CYS A 29 -16.97 23.94 37.10
N PRO A 30 -15.68 24.26 36.88
CA PRO A 30 -15.13 24.92 35.71
C PRO A 30 -15.00 23.98 34.50
N VAL A 31 -15.18 24.51 33.28
CA VAL A 31 -14.95 23.75 32.03
C VAL A 31 -13.51 23.97 31.57
N VAL A 32 -12.72 22.89 31.52
CA VAL A 32 -11.32 22.91 31.12
C VAL A 32 -11.11 22.08 29.86
N PHE A 33 -10.61 22.72 28.80
CA PHE A 33 -10.14 22.08 27.57
C PHE A 33 -8.64 21.83 27.68
N VAL A 34 -8.24 20.57 27.61
CA VAL A 34 -6.84 20.14 27.60
C VAL A 34 -6.43 19.81 26.18
N PHE A 35 -5.41 20.48 25.66
CA PHE A 35 -4.83 20.23 24.35
C PHE A 35 -3.47 19.51 24.52
N THR A 36 -3.32 18.34 23.92
CA THR A 36 -2.01 17.67 23.83
C THR A 36 -1.30 18.08 22.54
N GLY A 37 0.01 18.30 22.59
CA GLY A 37 0.78 18.84 21.47
C GLY A 37 0.89 20.36 21.55
N SER A 38 2.12 20.88 21.64
CA SER A 38 2.35 22.18 22.29
C SER A 38 2.05 23.42 21.46
N GLY A 39 2.00 23.37 20.12
CA GLY A 39 1.59 24.47 19.22
C GLY A 39 2.24 25.86 19.37
N ASN A 40 3.00 26.14 20.45
CA ASN A 40 3.48 27.47 20.79
C ASN A 40 4.87 27.70 20.21
N GLY A 41 4.88 28.56 19.19
CA GLY A 41 6.06 29.27 18.74
C GLY A 41 6.57 30.23 19.81
N THR A 42 7.84 30.07 20.17
CA THR A 42 8.75 31.19 20.30
C THR A 42 9.78 31.02 19.20
N GLY A 43 10.30 32.13 18.66
CA GLY A 43 11.01 32.21 17.38
C GLY A 43 12.38 31.52 17.29
N THR A 44 12.47 30.26 17.68
CA THR A 44 13.47 29.34 17.14
C THR A 44 12.89 28.74 15.88
N SER A 45 13.41 29.17 14.73
CA SER A 45 13.36 28.42 13.48
C SER A 45 13.50 26.94 13.80
N TYR A 46 12.43 26.17 13.62
CA TYR A 46 12.55 24.72 13.71
C TYR A 46 13.60 24.33 12.67
N ASN A 47 14.76 23.89 13.14
CA ASN A 47 15.75 23.23 12.32
C ASN A 47 15.13 21.92 11.88
N ILE A 48 14.41 21.96 10.75
CA ILE A 48 13.84 20.78 10.10
C ILE A 48 15.02 19.93 9.62
N GLN A 49 15.36 18.88 10.37
CA GLN A 49 16.40 17.93 10.02
C GLN A 49 15.76 16.84 9.14
N LEU A 50 15.57 17.17 7.87
CA LEU A 50 14.94 16.37 6.80
C LEU A 50 15.69 15.07 6.44
N CYS A 51 16.03 14.23 7.42
CA CYS A 51 16.73 12.96 7.18
C CYS A 51 16.07 11.71 7.81
N ASP A 52 15.06 11.83 8.68
CA ASP A 52 14.31 10.67 9.21
C ASP A 52 12.80 10.82 8.95
N LEU A 53 12.34 10.23 7.84
CA LEU A 53 11.12 10.62 7.13
C LEU A 53 9.74 10.15 7.66
N PRO A 54 9.56 9.16 8.57
CA PRO A 54 8.21 8.83 9.06
C PRO A 54 7.73 9.63 10.30
N SER A 55 8.56 9.76 11.35
CA SER A 55 8.10 10.21 12.68
C SER A 55 8.03 11.74 12.82
N GLU A 56 8.95 12.47 12.18
CA GLU A 56 9.02 13.93 12.28
C GLU A 56 7.95 14.62 11.41
N TYR A 57 7.65 14.09 10.23
CA TYR A 57 6.56 14.59 9.38
C TYR A 57 5.19 14.46 10.07
N MET A 58 4.93 13.32 10.70
CA MET A 58 3.69 13.09 11.45
C MET A 58 3.60 14.04 12.65
N SER A 59 4.72 14.28 13.32
CA SER A 59 4.79 15.23 14.43
C SER A 59 4.47 16.67 13.99
N VAL A 60 4.92 17.11 12.82
CA VAL A 60 4.61 18.46 12.28
C VAL A 60 3.12 18.60 11.94
N VAL A 61 2.52 17.59 11.31
CA VAL A 61 1.08 17.58 10.99
C VAL A 61 0.23 17.61 12.26
N LEU A 62 0.55 16.79 13.26
CA LEU A 62 -0.15 16.73 14.55
C LEU A 62 0.01 18.02 15.37
N LEU A 63 1.17 18.68 15.29
CA LEU A 63 1.37 20.00 15.90
C LEU A 63 0.44 21.07 15.31
N GLN A 64 0.19 21.05 14.00
CA GLN A 64 -0.71 22.00 13.33
C GLN A 64 -2.18 21.77 13.68
N ILE A 65 -2.55 20.51 13.90
CA ILE A 65 -3.88 20.13 14.35
C ILE A 65 -4.19 20.74 15.72
N SER A 66 -3.25 20.66 16.68
CA SER A 66 -3.42 21.29 18.00
C SER A 66 -3.61 22.81 17.87
N VAL A 67 -2.85 23.48 17.00
CA VAL A 67 -3.01 24.92 16.75
C VAL A 67 -4.38 25.23 16.16
N GLY A 68 -4.85 24.46 15.17
CA GLY A 68 -6.18 24.62 14.58
C GLY A 68 -7.30 24.43 15.61
N ALA A 69 -7.20 23.42 16.47
CA ALA A 69 -8.15 23.23 17.56
C ALA A 69 -8.14 24.40 18.56
N GLN A 70 -6.95 24.92 18.89
CA GLN A 70 -6.80 26.10 19.74
C GLN A 70 -7.37 27.36 19.09
N GLU A 71 -7.28 27.53 17.77
CA GLU A 71 -7.89 28.65 17.05
C GLU A 71 -9.41 28.63 17.14
N ILE A 72 -10.03 27.46 17.02
CA ILE A 72 -11.48 27.31 17.22
C ILE A 72 -11.84 27.58 18.68
N PHE A 73 -11.07 27.07 19.64
CA PHE A 73 -11.27 27.35 21.06
C PHE A 73 -11.18 28.84 21.39
N LYS A 74 -10.28 29.58 20.74
CA LYS A 74 -10.09 31.02 20.96
C LYS A 74 -11.32 31.87 20.58
N LEU A 75 -12.29 31.31 19.85
CA LEU A 75 -13.57 31.95 19.55
C LEU A 75 -14.51 32.00 20.77
N LEU A 76 -14.25 31.19 21.80
CA LEU A 76 -14.97 31.22 23.08
C LEU A 76 -14.35 32.27 24.03
N PRO A 77 -15.10 32.81 25.01
CA PRO A 77 -14.52 33.59 26.09
C PRO A 77 -13.61 32.68 26.92
N HIS A 78 -12.29 32.88 26.84
CA HIS A 78 -11.34 31.90 27.36
C HIS A 78 -10.17 32.52 28.11
N VAL A 79 -9.56 31.71 28.99
CA VAL A 79 -8.26 32.00 29.60
C VAL A 79 -7.40 30.75 29.54
N PHE A 80 -6.17 30.87 29.05
CA PHE A 80 -5.19 29.80 29.14
C PHE A 80 -4.55 29.74 30.53
N VAL A 81 -4.41 28.54 31.08
CA VAL A 81 -3.81 28.26 32.38
C VAL A 81 -2.68 27.24 32.23
N GLU A 82 -1.66 27.37 33.06
CA GLU A 82 -0.59 26.37 33.12
C GLU A 82 -1.08 25.08 33.79
N PRO A 83 -0.56 23.90 33.38
CA PRO A 83 -0.91 22.61 33.99
C PRO A 83 -0.80 22.59 35.52
N SER A 84 0.22 23.26 36.07
CA SER A 84 0.47 23.37 37.52
C SER A 84 -0.65 24.07 38.30
N ARG A 85 -1.47 24.89 37.64
CA ARG A 85 -2.53 25.70 38.24
C ARG A 85 -3.92 25.07 38.15
N LEU A 86 -4.05 23.94 37.45
CA LEU A 86 -5.32 23.21 37.34
C LEU A 86 -5.94 22.89 38.72
N PRO A 87 -5.20 22.42 39.74
CA PRO A 87 -5.78 22.17 41.06
C PRO A 87 -6.37 23.42 41.72
N GLU A 88 -5.85 24.61 41.45
CA GLU A 88 -6.35 25.87 42.04
C GLU A 88 -7.76 26.22 41.53
N LEU A 89 -8.06 25.89 40.27
CA LEU A 89 -9.36 26.14 39.64
C LEU A 89 -10.47 25.34 40.31
N PHE A 90 -10.17 24.11 40.73
CA PHE A 90 -11.11 23.21 41.41
C PHE A 90 -11.04 23.33 42.94
N GLY A 91 -9.91 23.80 43.50
CA GLY A 91 -9.69 23.98 44.94
C GLY A 91 -10.43 25.18 45.54
N ARG A 92 -10.71 26.24 44.76
CA ARG A 92 -11.49 27.41 45.22
C ARG A 92 -13.01 27.15 45.35
N GLY A 93 -13.49 25.96 45.00
CA GLY A 93 -14.91 25.60 44.93
C GLY A 93 -15.59 25.16 46.23
N ARG A 94 -14.88 25.02 47.36
CA ARG A 94 -15.51 24.58 48.61
C ARG A 94 -15.97 25.71 49.55
N ASN A 95 -15.65 26.98 49.28
CA ASN A 95 -16.00 28.08 50.21
C ASN A 95 -16.26 29.46 49.55
N VAL A 96 -16.67 29.54 48.28
CA VAL A 96 -17.02 30.83 47.67
C VAL A 96 -18.40 30.75 47.00
N THR A 97 -19.28 31.62 47.48
CA THR A 97 -20.56 32.04 46.90
C THR A 97 -20.55 32.06 45.37
N LEU A 98 -21.54 31.37 44.76
CA LEU A 98 -22.20 31.58 43.46
C LEU A 98 -21.65 32.71 42.55
N LYS A 99 -20.38 32.69 42.18
CA LYS A 99 -19.86 33.50 41.08
C LYS A 99 -20.05 32.69 39.81
N ARG A 100 -21.02 33.12 38.98
CA ARG A 100 -21.16 32.63 37.61
C ARG A 100 -19.81 32.75 36.91
N VAL A 101 -19.39 31.69 36.23
CA VAL A 101 -18.15 31.64 35.48
C VAL A 101 -18.48 31.98 34.03
N PHE A 102 -17.95 33.08 33.51
CA PHE A 102 -18.29 33.60 32.17
C PHE A 102 -17.22 33.26 31.12
N GLN A 103 -16.41 32.24 31.39
CA GLN A 103 -15.29 31.85 30.52
C GLN A 103 -14.95 30.37 30.67
N VAL A 104 -14.35 29.80 29.63
CA VAL A 104 -13.75 28.46 29.62
C VAL A 104 -12.25 28.54 29.83
N TYR A 105 -11.63 27.46 30.30
CA TYR A 105 -10.18 27.40 30.54
C TYR A 105 -9.51 26.51 29.52
N GLY A 106 -8.43 27.00 28.90
CA GLY A 106 -7.58 26.22 28.01
C GLY A 106 -6.30 25.82 28.74
N CYS A 107 -5.83 24.58 28.58
CA CYS A 107 -4.57 24.11 29.14
C CYS A 107 -3.80 23.37 28.05
N ILE A 108 -2.59 23.83 27.76
CA ILE A 108 -1.69 23.17 26.80
C ILE A 108 -0.74 22.28 27.59
N VAL A 109 -0.72 21.00 27.24
CA VAL A 109 0.03 19.97 27.97
C VAL A 109 1.14 19.44 27.08
N THR A 110 2.33 19.32 27.66
CA THR A 110 3.53 18.81 26.99
C THR A 110 3.96 17.46 27.57
N SER A 111 4.95 16.80 26.97
CA SER A 111 5.48 15.53 27.49
C SER A 111 5.95 15.62 28.95
N ARG A 112 6.46 16.78 29.39
CA ARG A 112 6.80 17.07 30.79
C ARG A 112 5.64 16.88 31.77
N ASP A 113 4.43 17.16 31.31
CA ASP A 113 3.21 17.16 32.13
C ASP A 113 2.52 15.79 32.09
N MET A 114 2.89 14.94 31.13
CA MET A 114 2.32 13.62 30.87
C MET A 114 3.07 12.49 31.57
N VAL A 115 4.39 12.64 31.77
CA VAL A 115 5.24 11.59 32.35
C VAL A 115 6.21 12.13 33.41
N SER A 116 6.65 11.26 34.32
CA SER A 116 7.77 11.53 35.23
C SER A 116 8.81 10.41 35.16
N HIS A 117 10.08 10.76 35.34
CA HIS A 117 11.15 9.77 35.43
C HIS A 117 10.90 8.82 36.62
N LYS A 118 11.20 7.52 36.46
CA LYS A 118 11.01 6.46 37.47
C LYS A 118 11.94 6.64 38.68
N ASP A 119 13.16 7.08 38.43
CA ASP A 119 14.08 7.55 39.48
C ASP A 119 13.60 8.93 40.01
N PRO A 120 13.18 9.03 41.28
CA PRO A 120 12.67 10.27 41.87
C PRO A 120 13.74 11.36 42.03
N SER A 121 15.03 11.04 41.88
CA SER A 121 16.12 12.02 41.91
C SER A 121 16.32 12.76 40.58
N LYS A 122 15.74 12.25 39.48
CA LYS A 122 15.87 12.83 38.14
C LYS A 122 14.61 13.60 37.74
N THR A 123 14.82 14.76 37.11
CA THR A 123 13.74 15.57 36.54
C THR A 123 13.45 15.15 35.09
N PHE A 124 12.28 15.53 34.56
CA PHE A 124 11.95 15.30 33.16
C PHE A 124 13.01 15.91 32.23
N ASP A 125 13.65 15.06 31.42
CA ASP A 125 14.52 15.45 30.32
C ASP A 125 13.87 15.00 29.01
N LYS A 126 13.72 15.95 28.07
CA LYS A 126 13.02 15.69 26.82
C LYS A 126 13.82 14.71 25.94
N ALA A 127 15.13 14.90 25.80
CA ALA A 127 15.95 14.07 24.92
C ALA A 127 16.03 12.64 25.45
N ASP A 128 16.23 12.50 26.76
CA ASP A 128 16.22 11.20 27.45
C ASP A 128 14.86 10.51 27.32
N TYR A 129 13.74 11.23 27.46
CA TYR A 129 12.40 10.64 27.28
C TYR A 129 12.17 10.07 25.88
N TYR A 130 12.61 10.75 24.81
CA TYR A 130 12.45 10.25 23.44
C TYR A 130 13.43 9.11 23.10
N ALA A 131 14.60 9.07 23.75
CA ALA A 131 15.58 7.99 23.60
C ALA A 131 15.22 6.75 24.44
N HIS A 132 14.73 6.96 25.66
CA HIS A 132 14.53 5.95 26.71
C HIS A 132 13.16 6.11 27.41
N PRO A 133 12.03 5.98 26.69
CA PRO A 133 10.70 6.14 27.28
C PRO A 133 10.39 5.15 28.40
N GLU A 134 11.06 3.99 28.44
CA GLU A 134 10.99 2.99 29.48
C GLU A 134 11.45 3.50 30.86
N HIS A 135 12.20 4.59 30.92
CA HIS A 135 12.59 5.23 32.18
C HIS A 135 11.48 6.07 32.81
N TYR A 136 10.32 6.20 32.17
CA TYR A 136 9.27 7.13 32.58
C TYR A 136 7.96 6.41 32.94
N ASN A 137 7.24 6.94 33.92
CA ASN A 137 5.89 6.53 34.31
C ASN A 137 4.85 7.55 33.83
N PRO A 138 3.66 7.12 33.39
CA PRO A 138 2.59 8.04 33.02
C PRO A 138 1.98 8.70 34.26
N ILE A 139 1.89 10.03 34.27
CA ILE A 139 1.32 10.82 35.37
C ILE A 139 0.15 11.70 34.93
N PHE A 140 -0.22 11.66 33.64
CA PHE A 140 -1.32 12.46 33.09
C PHE A 140 -2.64 12.20 33.82
N HIS A 141 -2.93 10.93 34.12
CA HIS A 141 -4.11 10.51 34.89
C HIS A 141 -4.15 11.04 36.34
N GLU A 142 -3.01 11.46 36.90
CA GLU A 142 -2.92 12.00 38.26
C GLU A 142 -2.94 13.54 38.26
N LYS A 143 -2.20 14.16 37.33
CA LYS A 143 -1.95 15.60 37.35
C LYS A 143 -2.91 16.41 36.48
N ILE A 144 -3.42 15.84 35.39
CA ILE A 144 -4.14 16.59 34.36
C ILE A 144 -5.58 16.08 34.23
N ALA A 145 -5.76 14.79 33.93
CA ALA A 145 -7.07 14.20 33.65
C ALA A 145 -8.14 14.44 34.75
N PRO A 146 -7.83 14.47 36.07
CA PRO A 146 -8.82 14.78 37.10
C PRO A 146 -9.48 16.15 36.98
N TYR A 147 -8.87 17.06 36.21
CA TYR A 147 -9.30 18.44 36.02
C TYR A 147 -9.75 18.73 34.60
N ALA A 148 -9.67 17.76 33.68
CA ALA A 148 -10.01 17.95 32.27
C ALA A 148 -11.50 17.70 32.05
N SER A 149 -12.21 18.67 31.48
CA SER A 149 -13.60 18.51 31.03
C SER A 149 -13.65 17.98 29.60
N VAL A 150 -12.74 18.48 28.75
CA VAL A 150 -12.58 18.03 27.37
C VAL A 150 -11.10 17.78 27.12
N ILE A 151 -10.75 16.64 26.54
CA ILE A 151 -9.38 16.37 26.06
C ILE A 151 -9.41 16.39 24.53
N VAL A 152 -8.57 17.24 23.95
CA VAL A 152 -8.32 17.29 22.51
C VAL A 152 -6.93 16.72 22.29
N ASN A 153 -6.89 15.45 21.91
CA ASN A 153 -5.66 14.69 21.77
C ASN A 153 -5.07 14.88 20.36
N CYS A 154 -3.94 15.61 20.28
CA CYS A 154 -3.24 15.93 19.04
C CYS A 154 -1.75 15.57 19.13
N MET A 155 -1.36 14.65 20.02
CA MET A 155 0.04 14.26 20.18
C MET A 155 0.39 13.06 19.30
N TYR A 156 1.63 12.99 18.81
CA TYR A 156 2.13 11.73 18.25
C TYR A 156 2.37 10.71 19.36
N TRP A 157 2.01 9.45 19.12
CA TRP A 157 2.22 8.34 20.07
C TRP A 157 2.70 7.08 19.36
N GLU A 158 3.57 6.32 20.04
CA GLU A 158 4.04 5.01 19.61
C GLU A 158 4.01 4.06 20.80
N ARG A 159 3.92 2.74 20.56
CA ARG A 159 3.79 1.72 21.60
C ARG A 159 4.89 1.73 22.67
N ARG A 160 6.10 2.18 22.34
CA ARG A 160 7.21 2.29 23.29
C ARG A 160 7.01 3.41 24.32
N PHE A 161 6.12 4.37 24.06
CA PHE A 161 5.80 5.45 24.98
C PHE A 161 4.66 5.07 25.92
N PRO A 162 4.69 5.53 27.18
CA PRO A 162 3.55 5.39 28.08
C PRO A 162 2.25 5.93 27.46
N ARG A 163 1.14 5.24 27.69
CA ARG A 163 -0.20 5.71 27.28
C ARG A 163 -0.57 7.00 28.02
N LEU A 164 -1.40 7.83 27.38
CA LEU A 164 -1.95 9.04 27.99
C LEU A 164 -3.00 8.70 29.05
N LEU A 165 -3.94 7.81 28.70
CA LEU A 165 -4.96 7.27 29.61
C LEU A 165 -5.26 5.80 29.28
N SER A 166 -5.15 4.93 30.29
CA SER A 166 -5.62 3.54 30.21
C SER A 166 -7.10 3.41 30.56
N THR A 167 -7.73 2.32 30.15
CA THR A 167 -9.13 1.99 30.49
C THR A 167 -9.33 1.93 32.01
N LYS A 168 -8.37 1.34 32.72
CA LYS A 168 -8.40 1.28 34.19
C LYS A 168 -8.30 2.67 34.84
N GLN A 169 -7.42 3.52 34.32
CA GLN A 169 -7.24 4.88 34.85
C GLN A 169 -8.51 5.71 34.69
N ILE A 170 -9.17 5.66 33.53
CA ILE A 170 -10.41 6.43 33.34
C ILE A 170 -11.56 5.89 34.20
N GLN A 171 -11.64 4.57 34.41
CA GLN A 171 -12.59 3.95 35.33
C GLN A 171 -12.41 4.44 36.77
N GLU A 172 -11.17 4.49 37.25
CA GLU A 172 -10.85 5.01 38.58
C GLU A 172 -11.14 6.50 38.72
N LEU A 173 -10.85 7.28 37.69
CA LEU A 173 -11.17 8.71 37.65
C LEU A 173 -12.69 8.93 37.67
N ASN A 174 -13.46 8.16 36.89
CA ASN A 174 -14.91 8.25 36.87
C ASN A 174 -15.51 7.95 38.25
N LYS A 175 -15.01 6.91 38.95
CA LYS A 175 -15.39 6.60 40.35
C LYS A 175 -15.07 7.73 41.35
N LYS A 176 -14.05 8.54 41.06
CA LYS A 176 -13.65 9.70 41.87
C LYS A 176 -14.38 10.99 41.50
N GLY A 177 -15.30 10.95 40.54
CA GLY A 177 -16.06 12.12 40.08
C GLY A 177 -15.30 13.00 39.09
N CYS A 178 -14.59 12.38 38.13
CA CYS A 178 -13.90 13.09 37.05
C CYS A 178 -14.87 13.98 36.24
N PRO A 179 -14.52 15.25 35.95
CA PRO A 179 -15.36 16.18 35.19
C PRO A 179 -15.33 15.95 33.67
N LEU A 180 -14.63 14.91 33.20
CA LEU A 180 -14.44 14.63 31.78
C LEU A 180 -15.76 14.25 31.11
N VAL A 181 -16.19 15.07 30.15
CA VAL A 181 -17.42 14.88 29.37
C VAL A 181 -17.13 14.51 27.93
N GLY A 182 -15.94 14.84 27.41
CA GLY A 182 -15.63 14.53 26.02
C GLY A 182 -14.15 14.38 25.70
N ILE A 183 -13.88 13.57 24.68
CA ILE A 183 -12.57 13.38 24.08
C ILE A 183 -12.70 13.55 22.57
N SER A 184 -11.84 14.39 22.01
CA SER A 184 -11.59 14.44 20.57
C SER A 184 -10.20 13.88 20.35
N ASP A 185 -10.11 12.64 19.88
CA ASP A 185 -8.86 11.95 19.58
C ASP A 185 -8.54 12.04 18.10
N ILE A 186 -7.68 13.01 17.77
CA ILE A 186 -7.32 13.30 16.40
C ILE A 186 -6.18 12.40 15.91
N THR A 187 -5.43 11.79 16.82
CA THR A 187 -4.41 10.79 16.47
C THR A 187 -5.09 9.53 15.97
N CYS A 188 -6.26 9.21 16.55
CA CYS A 188 -7.12 8.09 16.19
C CYS A 188 -6.39 6.74 16.20
N ASP A 189 -5.44 6.58 17.13
CA ASP A 189 -4.78 5.30 17.36
C ASP A 189 -5.73 4.38 18.14
N ILE A 190 -6.41 3.47 17.45
CA ILE A 190 -7.35 2.51 18.06
C ILE A 190 -6.63 1.69 19.15
N GLY A 191 -7.10 1.79 20.39
CA GLY A 191 -6.46 1.17 21.55
C GLY A 191 -5.05 1.71 21.84
N GLY A 192 -4.73 2.92 21.38
CA GLY A 192 -3.43 3.57 21.41
C GLY A 192 -3.23 4.47 22.63
N SER A 193 -2.90 5.75 22.40
CA SER A 193 -2.57 6.69 23.48
C SER A 193 -3.73 6.87 24.49
N VAL A 194 -4.97 6.82 24.01
CA VAL A 194 -6.20 6.73 24.81
C VAL A 194 -6.80 5.34 24.61
N GLU A 195 -6.56 4.44 25.57
CA GLU A 195 -6.78 3.00 25.38
C GLU A 195 -8.24 2.60 25.11
N PHE A 196 -9.19 3.34 25.67
CA PHE A 196 -10.62 3.05 25.53
C PHE A 196 -11.25 3.66 24.27
N VAL A 197 -10.48 4.35 23.42
CA VAL A 197 -10.91 4.71 22.07
C VAL A 197 -10.70 3.47 21.20
N ASN A 198 -11.75 2.68 21.00
CA ASN A 198 -11.69 1.39 20.32
C ASN A 198 -12.27 1.39 18.89
N GLN A 199 -12.87 2.50 18.47
CA GLN A 199 -13.55 2.64 17.18
C GLN A 199 -13.35 4.05 16.63
N THR A 200 -13.42 4.17 15.30
CA THR A 200 -13.33 5.44 14.59
C THR A 200 -14.73 6.05 14.40
N THR A 201 -14.79 7.36 14.17
CA THR A 201 -16.01 8.11 13.86
C THR A 201 -15.98 8.60 12.43
N SER A 202 -17.14 8.66 11.79
CA SER A 202 -17.30 9.20 10.44
C SER A 202 -17.98 10.57 10.45
N ILE A 203 -17.93 11.27 9.32
CA ILE A 203 -18.68 12.51 9.07
C ILE A 203 -20.18 12.35 9.41
N ASP A 204 -20.79 11.23 9.00
CA ASP A 204 -22.21 10.96 9.23
C ASP A 204 -22.53 10.56 10.68
N SER A 205 -21.56 10.01 11.39
CA SER A 205 -21.66 9.61 12.81
C SER A 205 -20.44 10.11 13.60
N PRO A 206 -20.36 11.43 13.88
CA PRO A 206 -19.14 12.09 14.34
C PRO A 206 -18.77 11.82 15.80
N PHE A 207 -19.65 11.15 16.55
CA PHE A 207 -19.48 10.85 17.96
C PHE A 207 -19.97 9.44 18.29
N PHE A 208 -19.37 8.86 19.33
CA PHE A 208 -19.91 7.74 20.10
C PHE A 208 -19.76 8.04 21.59
N ARG A 209 -20.55 7.38 22.44
CA ARG A 209 -20.50 7.52 23.89
C ARG A 209 -19.87 6.29 24.52
N TYR A 210 -18.83 6.49 25.32
CA TYR A 210 -18.16 5.46 26.12
C TYR A 210 -18.59 5.55 27.59
N GLU A 211 -19.09 4.47 28.18
CA GLU A 211 -19.46 4.41 29.61
C GLU A 211 -18.38 3.65 30.41
N PRO A 212 -17.51 4.36 31.15
CA PRO A 212 -16.36 3.73 31.83
C PRO A 212 -16.76 2.63 32.81
N LEU A 213 -17.85 2.79 33.56
CA LEU A 213 -18.20 1.85 34.64
C LEU A 213 -18.60 0.46 34.11
N THR A 214 -19.18 0.42 32.91
CA THR A 214 -19.65 -0.81 32.27
C THR A 214 -18.75 -1.25 31.12
N ASP A 215 -17.75 -0.44 30.76
CA ASP A 215 -16.89 -0.61 29.60
C ASP A 215 -17.68 -0.82 28.30
N SER A 216 -18.75 -0.04 28.11
CA SER A 216 -19.69 -0.18 26.99
C SER A 216 -19.72 1.06 26.09
N TYR A 217 -20.11 0.83 24.83
CA TYR A 217 -20.07 1.81 23.75
C TYR A 217 -21.47 1.97 23.15
N HIS A 218 -21.87 3.22 22.92
CA HIS A 218 -23.20 3.59 22.45
C HIS A 218 -23.08 4.60 21.30
N ASN A 219 -24.01 4.54 20.34
CA ASN A 219 -24.02 5.44 19.18
C ASN A 219 -24.99 6.62 19.35
N ASP A 220 -25.61 6.73 20.53
CA ASP A 220 -26.43 7.86 20.94
C ASP A 220 -25.65 8.83 21.83
N MET A 221 -26.17 10.04 21.95
CA MET A 221 -25.60 11.10 22.79
C MET A 221 -26.30 11.20 24.16
N ASP A 222 -27.27 10.34 24.43
CA ASP A 222 -28.15 10.44 25.58
C ASP A 222 -27.69 9.50 26.70
N GLY A 223 -27.54 10.02 27.92
CA GLY A 223 -27.18 9.23 29.10
C GLY A 223 -25.77 9.50 29.61
N ASN A 224 -25.32 8.65 30.54
CA ASN A 224 -24.03 8.81 31.21
C ASN A 224 -22.88 8.30 30.33
N GLY A 225 -21.71 8.91 30.46
CA GLY A 225 -20.51 8.50 29.74
C GLY A 225 -19.73 9.68 29.16
N ILE A 226 -18.65 9.35 28.47
CA ILE A 226 -17.74 10.27 27.80
C ILE A 226 -18.06 10.26 26.31
N ILE A 227 -18.29 11.42 25.73
CA ILE A 227 -18.48 11.58 24.29
C ILE A 227 -17.11 11.53 23.60
N CYS A 228 -16.91 10.57 22.72
CA CYS A 228 -15.68 10.39 21.97
C CYS A 228 -15.90 10.75 20.49
N SER A 229 -14.97 11.53 19.94
CA SER A 229 -14.81 11.77 18.51
C SER A 229 -13.40 11.31 18.13
N ALA A 230 -13.28 10.37 17.19
CA ALA A 230 -12.02 9.74 16.83
C ALA A 230 -11.92 9.65 15.31
N VAL A 231 -11.31 10.64 14.66
CA VAL A 231 -11.34 10.80 13.20
C VAL A 231 -10.04 10.29 12.60
N ASP A 232 -10.11 9.23 11.78
CA ASP A 232 -8.96 8.57 11.16
C ASP A 232 -8.50 9.20 9.83
N ILE A 233 -9.32 10.08 9.23
CA ILE A 233 -9.16 10.53 7.81
C ILE A 233 -9.03 12.07 7.66
N LEU A 234 -8.59 12.80 8.69
CA LEU A 234 -8.41 14.26 8.63
C LEU A 234 -7.53 14.81 7.47
N PRO A 235 -6.47 14.12 6.97
CA PRO A 235 -5.65 14.64 5.87
C PRO A 235 -6.40 14.83 4.54
N THR A 236 -7.55 14.19 4.34
CA THR A 236 -8.32 14.32 3.08
C THR A 236 -9.41 15.39 3.12
N GLU A 237 -9.68 16.00 4.29
CA GLU A 237 -10.82 16.90 4.47
C GLU A 237 -10.51 18.37 4.09
N PHE A 238 -9.23 18.77 3.99
CA PHE A 238 -8.81 20.15 3.65
C PHE A 238 -7.62 20.21 2.67
N ALA A 239 -7.77 19.55 1.52
CA ALA A 239 -6.70 19.45 0.51
C ALA A 239 -6.19 20.81 -0.01
N LYS A 240 -7.04 21.85 -0.05
CA LYS A 240 -6.67 23.17 -0.56
C LYS A 240 -5.79 23.93 0.43
N GLU A 241 -6.18 23.97 1.70
CA GLU A 241 -5.46 24.65 2.77
C GLU A 241 -4.12 23.97 3.05
N ALA A 242 -4.08 22.63 3.06
CA ALA A 242 -2.84 21.87 3.16
C ALA A 242 -1.89 22.16 1.99
N SER A 243 -2.41 22.22 0.75
CA SER A 243 -1.62 22.55 -0.44
C SER A 243 -1.13 23.99 -0.42
N GLN A 244 -1.97 24.96 -0.04
CA GLN A 244 -1.59 26.37 0.08
C GLN A 244 -0.51 26.54 1.13
N HIS A 245 -0.67 25.91 2.29
CA HIS A 245 0.31 25.99 3.38
C HIS A 245 1.65 25.36 3.01
N PHE A 246 1.65 24.18 2.37
CA PHE A 246 2.86 23.58 1.82
C PHE A 246 3.51 24.50 0.79
N GLY A 247 2.70 25.12 -0.08
CA GLY A 247 3.14 26.14 -1.04
C GLY A 247 3.77 27.36 -0.37
N ASP A 248 3.20 27.87 0.72
CA ASP A 248 3.69 29.04 1.46
C ASP A 248 5.04 28.75 2.14
N ILE A 249 5.21 27.55 2.72
CA ILE A 249 6.48 27.08 3.28
C ILE A 249 7.52 26.92 2.15
N LEU A 250 7.16 26.21 1.08
CA LEU A 250 8.05 25.97 -0.05
C LEU A 250 8.51 27.29 -0.69
N SER A 251 7.62 28.28 -0.79
CA SER A 251 7.91 29.60 -1.37
C SER A 251 9.01 30.34 -0.62
N GLN A 252 9.13 30.16 0.70
CA GLN A 252 10.22 30.74 1.49
C GLN A 252 11.59 30.15 1.11
N PHE A 253 11.62 28.89 0.68
CA PHE A 253 12.84 28.22 0.23
C PHE A 253 13.19 28.55 -1.23
N VAL A 254 12.18 28.72 -2.09
CA VAL A 254 12.38 29.04 -3.52
C VAL A 254 13.12 30.37 -3.70
N GLY A 255 12.81 31.39 -2.90
CA GLY A 255 13.53 32.66 -2.95
C GLY A 255 15.02 32.50 -2.64
N SER A 256 15.34 31.72 -1.59
CA SER A 256 16.73 31.44 -1.20
C SER A 256 17.48 30.64 -2.26
N LEU A 257 16.82 29.68 -2.92
CA LEU A 257 17.37 28.92 -4.06
C LEU A 257 17.64 29.81 -5.26
N ALA A 258 16.71 30.72 -5.60
CA ALA A 258 16.82 31.58 -6.77
C ALA A 258 17.92 32.65 -6.61
N SER A 259 18.21 33.11 -5.39
CA SER A 259 19.19 34.18 -5.13
C SER A 259 20.60 33.69 -4.82
N THR A 260 20.78 32.41 -4.50
CA THR A 260 22.05 31.89 -3.97
C THR A 260 22.90 31.24 -5.05
N ALA A 261 23.95 31.93 -5.47
CA ALA A 261 24.93 31.42 -6.44
C ALA A 261 25.98 30.48 -5.82
N ASP A 262 26.12 30.48 -4.48
CA ASP A 262 27.14 29.75 -3.74
C ASP A 262 26.51 28.76 -2.77
N PHE A 263 26.79 27.47 -2.95
CA PHE A 263 26.24 26.36 -2.16
C PHE A 263 26.44 26.52 -0.65
N THR A 264 27.55 27.12 -0.22
CA THR A 264 27.85 27.30 1.20
C THR A 264 26.94 28.32 1.89
N LYS A 265 26.24 29.14 1.10
CA LYS A 265 25.30 30.16 1.57
C LYS A 265 23.85 29.68 1.52
N LEU A 266 23.60 28.45 1.06
CA LEU A 266 22.26 27.88 1.13
C LEU A 266 21.86 27.67 2.60
N PRO A 267 20.59 27.90 2.94
CA PRO A 267 20.06 27.49 4.23
C PRO A 267 20.32 26.01 4.50
N ALA A 268 20.67 25.67 5.75
CA ALA A 268 21.16 24.33 6.11
C ALA A 268 20.23 23.18 5.70
N HIS A 269 18.91 23.39 5.70
CA HIS A 269 17.95 22.38 5.25
C HIS A 269 18.02 22.10 3.74
N LEU A 270 18.24 23.13 2.91
CA LEU A 270 18.46 22.96 1.47
C LEU A 270 19.84 22.36 1.18
N THR A 271 20.86 22.76 1.94
CA THR A 271 22.21 22.17 1.85
C THR A 271 22.17 20.67 2.18
N ARG A 272 21.44 20.28 3.24
CA ARG A 272 21.26 18.87 3.61
C ARG A 272 20.43 18.09 2.61
N ALA A 273 19.41 18.69 2.01
CA ALA A 273 18.57 18.04 0.99
C ALA A 273 19.25 17.95 -0.38
N CYS A 274 20.35 18.67 -0.60
CA CYS A 274 21.07 18.69 -1.87
C CYS A 274 21.94 17.44 -2.01
N ILE A 275 21.51 16.52 -2.87
CA ILE A 275 22.22 15.27 -3.14
C ILE A 275 23.51 15.51 -3.94
N VAL A 276 23.44 16.35 -4.98
CA VAL A 276 24.56 16.63 -5.90
C VAL A 276 24.73 18.14 -6.07
N HIS A 277 25.96 18.62 -5.93
CA HIS A 277 26.36 19.99 -6.25
C HIS A 277 27.63 19.99 -7.09
N GLY A 278 27.67 20.80 -8.16
CA GLY A 278 28.84 20.92 -9.03
C GLY A 278 29.25 19.62 -9.73
N GLY A 279 28.32 18.68 -9.92
CA GLY A 279 28.58 17.35 -10.47
C GLY A 279 29.17 16.34 -9.46
N THR A 280 29.27 16.70 -8.18
CA THR A 280 29.77 15.84 -7.10
C THR A 280 28.72 15.64 -6.02
N LEU A 281 28.71 14.47 -5.38
CA LEU A 281 27.85 14.20 -4.23
C LEU A 281 28.27 15.07 -3.05
N THR A 282 27.31 15.58 -2.30
CA THR A 282 27.59 16.29 -1.05
C THR A 282 27.89 15.28 0.07
N THR A 283 28.55 15.72 1.14
CA THR A 283 29.13 14.83 2.17
C THR A 283 28.14 13.88 2.82
N LEU A 284 26.89 14.31 3.02
CA LEU A 284 25.83 13.45 3.58
C LEU A 284 25.44 12.29 2.67
N TYR A 285 25.71 12.39 1.36
CA TYR A 285 25.34 11.40 0.36
C TYR A 285 26.55 10.67 -0.23
N GLU A 286 27.75 10.84 0.33
CA GLU A 286 28.97 10.09 -0.03
C GLU A 286 28.84 8.58 0.26
N TYR A 287 27.81 8.15 0.98
CA TYR A 287 27.47 6.74 1.14
C TYR A 287 26.85 6.14 -0.14
N ILE A 288 26.24 6.93 -1.02
CA ILE A 288 25.56 6.44 -2.23
C ILE A 288 26.50 5.63 -3.15
N PRO A 289 27.74 6.07 -3.46
CA PRO A 289 28.67 5.28 -4.26
C PRO A 289 29.16 4.05 -3.50
N ARG A 290 29.25 4.11 -2.17
CA ARG A 290 29.60 2.93 -1.35
C ARG A 290 28.50 1.89 -1.38
N MET A 291 27.23 2.28 -1.27
CA MET A 291 26.08 1.38 -1.44
C MET A 291 26.01 0.82 -2.86
N ARG A 292 26.19 1.66 -3.88
CA ARG A 292 26.25 1.21 -5.27
C ARG A 292 27.42 0.26 -5.52
N LYS A 293 28.55 0.46 -4.84
CA LYS A 293 29.74 -0.42 -4.89
C LYS A 293 29.59 -1.70 -4.08
N SER A 294 28.82 -1.73 -3.00
CA SER A 294 28.47 -2.98 -2.33
C SER A 294 27.59 -3.85 -3.21
N ASP A 295 26.74 -3.27 -4.07
CA ASP A 295 26.00 -4.02 -5.09
C ASP A 295 26.89 -4.40 -6.30
N THR A 296 27.96 -3.66 -6.59
CA THR A 296 28.93 -3.97 -7.67
C THR A 296 30.16 -4.77 -7.25
N LEU A 297 30.33 -5.15 -5.97
CA LEU A 297 31.40 -6.07 -5.57
C LEU A 297 31.18 -7.51 -6.10
N GLY A 298 30.05 -7.78 -6.76
CA GLY A 298 29.84 -8.94 -7.63
C GLY A 298 30.18 -8.74 -9.12
N ILE A 299 30.50 -7.51 -9.57
CA ILE A 299 30.75 -7.19 -10.99
C ILE A 299 31.78 -6.06 -11.12
N SER A 300 33.08 -6.36 -11.13
CA SER A 300 34.02 -5.60 -11.97
C SER A 300 35.27 -6.41 -12.30
N ASP A 301 35.53 -6.53 -13.60
CA ASP A 301 36.82 -6.79 -14.19
C ASP A 301 37.87 -5.80 -13.65
N ASN A 302 38.99 -6.31 -13.16
CA ASN A 302 40.24 -5.54 -13.12
C ASN A 302 41.43 -6.47 -13.34
N HIS A 303 41.82 -6.58 -14.61
CA HIS A 303 43.20 -6.81 -14.99
C HIS A 303 44.03 -5.57 -14.61
N THR A 304 44.72 -5.61 -13.47
CA THR A 304 46.11 -5.12 -13.36
C THR A 304 46.78 -5.73 -12.11
N ASN A 305 47.94 -6.34 -12.36
CA ASN A 305 48.85 -7.06 -11.47
C ASN A 305 48.95 -6.59 -10.00
N GLY A 306 48.78 -7.52 -9.06
CA GLY A 306 49.21 -7.39 -7.67
C GLY A 306 48.72 -8.52 -6.75
N HIS A 307 49.53 -9.56 -6.59
CA HIS A 307 49.49 -10.62 -5.56
C HIS A 307 48.14 -11.18 -5.07
N ILE A 308 47.80 -12.36 -5.60
CA ILE A 308 46.74 -13.27 -5.13
C ILE A 308 47.05 -13.75 -3.71
N ASN A 309 46.13 -13.52 -2.77
CA ASN A 309 45.97 -14.35 -1.59
C ASN A 309 44.60 -15.05 -1.71
N ASN A 310 44.62 -16.26 -2.27
CA ASN A 310 43.46 -17.14 -2.44
C ASN A 310 43.00 -17.65 -1.05
N LYS A 311 42.13 -16.91 -0.37
CA LYS A 311 41.31 -17.47 0.71
C LYS A 311 39.97 -17.91 0.11
N LYS A 312 39.65 -19.21 0.21
CA LYS A 312 38.35 -19.74 -0.19
C LYS A 312 37.29 -19.13 0.72
N LYS A 313 36.34 -18.39 0.17
CA LYS A 313 35.16 -17.92 0.90
C LYS A 313 34.08 -18.99 0.86
N TYR A 314 33.62 -19.41 2.01
CA TYR A 314 32.52 -20.36 2.16
C TYR A 314 31.25 -19.56 2.44
N SER A 315 30.15 -19.82 1.73
CA SER A 315 28.84 -19.24 2.07
C SER A 315 27.73 -20.30 2.09
N VAL A 316 26.70 -20.03 2.89
CA VAL A 316 25.51 -20.87 3.04
C VAL A 316 24.30 -20.00 3.28
N LEU A 317 23.17 -20.37 2.67
CA LEU A 317 21.90 -19.70 2.91
C LEU A 317 21.24 -20.26 4.18
N VAL A 318 20.86 -19.36 5.09
CA VAL A 318 20.21 -19.66 6.35
C VAL A 318 18.83 -19.01 6.36
N SER A 319 17.78 -19.83 6.50
CA SER A 319 16.41 -19.37 6.67
C SER A 319 16.02 -19.41 8.15
N LEU A 320 15.68 -18.25 8.69
CA LEU A 320 15.16 -18.05 10.04
C LEU A 320 13.65 -17.78 9.94
N SER A 321 12.87 -18.43 10.79
CA SER A 321 11.44 -18.14 10.93
C SER A 321 11.05 -18.17 12.40
N GLY A 322 10.31 -17.17 12.85
CA GLY A 322 10.16 -16.93 14.29
C GLY A 322 9.45 -15.62 14.60
N HIS A 323 9.32 -15.32 15.88
CA HIS A 323 9.06 -13.96 16.37
C HIS A 323 10.35 -13.10 16.29
N LEU A 324 10.90 -12.99 15.06
CA LEU A 324 12.28 -12.56 14.82
C LEU A 324 12.60 -11.15 15.31
N PHE A 325 11.62 -10.24 15.23
CA PHE A 325 11.80 -8.82 15.53
C PHE A 325 11.24 -8.45 16.91
N ASP A 326 10.08 -8.99 17.26
CA ASP A 326 9.40 -8.75 18.52
C ASP A 326 10.09 -9.42 19.72
N GLN A 327 10.85 -10.49 19.49
CA GLN A 327 11.72 -11.11 20.50
C GLN A 327 13.22 -10.82 20.26
N PHE A 328 13.57 -9.92 19.34
CA PHE A 328 14.95 -9.54 18.99
C PHE A 328 15.88 -10.68 18.52
N LEU A 329 15.30 -11.83 18.16
CA LEU A 329 16.03 -13.04 17.78
C LEU A 329 16.86 -12.87 16.49
N ILE A 330 16.43 -11.99 15.59
CA ILE A 330 17.23 -11.67 14.40
C ILE A 330 18.53 -10.98 14.78
N ASN A 331 18.52 -10.10 15.78
CA ASN A 331 19.72 -9.40 16.22
C ASN A 331 20.69 -10.39 16.86
N GLU A 332 20.19 -11.29 17.71
CA GLU A 332 20.99 -12.36 18.33
C GLU A 332 21.65 -13.27 17.27
N ALA A 333 20.92 -13.60 16.20
CA ALA A 333 21.46 -14.37 15.08
C ALA A 333 22.56 -13.61 14.32
N LEU A 334 22.38 -12.32 14.06
CA LEU A 334 23.39 -11.48 13.38
C LEU A 334 24.63 -11.26 14.25
N ASP A 335 24.45 -11.02 15.54
CA ASP A 335 25.54 -10.85 16.51
C ASP A 335 26.42 -12.11 16.59
N ILE A 336 25.82 -13.31 16.53
CA ILE A 336 26.58 -14.58 16.48
C ILE A 336 27.41 -14.69 15.21
N ILE A 337 26.86 -14.30 14.07
CA ILE A 337 27.57 -14.35 12.79
C ILE A 337 28.78 -13.41 12.85
N GLU A 338 28.60 -12.18 13.32
CA GLU A 338 29.68 -11.19 13.42
C GLU A 338 30.72 -11.55 14.47
N ALA A 339 30.31 -12.02 15.66
CA ALA A 339 31.22 -12.39 16.75
C ALA A 339 32.14 -13.57 16.38
N ALA A 340 31.66 -14.48 15.53
CA ALA A 340 32.45 -15.58 14.98
C ALA A 340 33.36 -15.16 13.81
N GLY A 341 33.30 -13.91 13.36
CA GLY A 341 34.06 -13.40 12.21
C GLY A 341 33.45 -13.77 10.85
N GLY A 342 32.16 -14.09 10.83
CA GLY A 342 31.38 -14.29 9.61
C GLY A 342 30.84 -12.99 9.04
N SER A 343 30.52 -13.00 7.76
CA SER A 343 29.76 -11.96 7.07
C SER A 343 28.33 -12.44 6.82
N PHE A 344 27.36 -11.55 6.76
CA PHE A 344 26.02 -11.89 6.29
C PHE A 344 25.51 -10.90 5.26
N HIS A 345 24.61 -11.37 4.40
CA HIS A 345 23.83 -10.56 3.48
C HIS A 345 22.36 -10.94 3.62
N LEU A 346 21.50 -9.94 3.85
CA LEU A 346 20.07 -10.17 3.94
C LEU A 346 19.49 -10.37 2.55
N VAL A 347 19.15 -11.61 2.23
CA VAL A 347 18.57 -11.99 0.93
C VAL A 347 17.08 -11.67 0.89
N LYS A 348 16.38 -11.90 2.01
CA LYS A 348 14.93 -11.66 2.11
C LYS A 348 14.52 -11.44 3.56
N CYS A 349 13.60 -10.53 3.81
CA CYS A 349 12.97 -10.37 5.11
C CYS A 349 11.48 -10.07 4.94
N GLN A 350 10.64 -10.83 5.65
CA GLN A 350 9.20 -10.61 5.76
C GLN A 350 8.84 -10.48 7.24
N VAL A 351 8.43 -9.28 7.64
CA VAL A 351 8.03 -8.98 9.02
C VAL A 351 6.56 -9.35 9.19
N GLY A 352 6.26 -10.09 10.26
CA GLY A 352 4.88 -10.39 10.65
C GLY A 352 4.07 -9.11 10.83
N GLN A 353 2.87 -9.06 10.25
CA GLN A 353 2.02 -7.86 10.26
C GLN A 353 1.22 -7.68 11.56
N SER A 354 1.41 -8.56 12.54
CA SER A 354 0.80 -8.50 13.87
C SER A 354 1.69 -9.20 14.90
N THR A 355 1.38 -9.02 16.19
CA THR A 355 2.11 -9.67 17.30
C THR A 355 1.97 -11.19 17.32
N ASP A 356 0.97 -11.74 16.62
CA ASP A 356 0.76 -13.20 16.52
C ASP A 356 1.34 -13.78 15.24
N ALA A 357 1.74 -12.92 14.28
CA ALA A 357 2.26 -13.33 12.99
C ALA A 357 3.78 -13.54 13.04
N MET A 358 4.21 -14.72 12.56
CA MET A 358 5.63 -15.06 12.49
C MET A 358 6.33 -14.25 11.40
N SER A 359 7.57 -13.86 11.67
CA SER A 359 8.49 -13.23 10.74
C SER A 359 9.40 -14.28 10.08
N TYR A 360 9.87 -13.97 8.87
CA TYR A 360 10.75 -14.82 8.08
C TYR A 360 11.94 -14.01 7.57
N SER A 361 13.14 -14.58 7.64
CA SER A 361 14.37 -13.95 7.14
C SER A 361 15.26 -14.99 6.46
N GLU A 362 15.82 -14.66 5.30
CA GLU A 362 16.88 -15.42 4.63
C GLU A 362 18.17 -14.60 4.65
N LEU A 363 19.20 -15.21 5.21
CA LEU A 363 20.53 -14.65 5.33
C LEU A 363 21.50 -15.51 4.52
N GLU A 364 22.24 -14.93 3.59
CA GLU A 364 23.46 -15.56 3.09
C GLU A 364 24.57 -15.31 4.11
N VAL A 365 25.05 -16.37 4.75
CA VAL A 365 26.11 -16.31 5.77
C VAL A 365 27.41 -16.81 5.16
N GLY A 366 28.48 -16.03 5.27
CA GLY A 366 29.79 -16.32 4.73
C GLY A 366 30.91 -16.30 5.77
N ALA A 367 31.97 -17.08 5.54
CA ALA A 367 33.19 -17.03 6.35
C ALA A 367 34.44 -17.40 5.50
N ASP A 368 35.61 -16.96 5.97
CA ASP A 368 36.91 -17.25 5.35
C ASP A 368 37.41 -18.70 5.58
N ASP A 369 36.80 -19.43 6.52
CA ASP A 369 37.12 -20.82 6.87
C ASP A 369 35.82 -21.62 7.04
N GLY A 370 35.76 -22.81 6.45
CA GLY A 370 34.62 -23.72 6.56
C GLY A 370 34.37 -24.20 7.99
N LYS A 371 35.41 -24.24 8.86
CA LYS A 371 35.21 -24.53 10.29
C LYS A 371 34.48 -23.40 11.02
N VAL A 372 34.80 -22.15 10.70
CA VAL A 372 34.12 -20.97 11.24
C VAL A 372 32.68 -20.91 10.73
N LEU A 373 32.46 -21.19 9.44
CA LEU A 373 31.11 -21.26 8.89
C LEU A 373 30.27 -22.34 9.60
N ASN A 374 30.81 -23.54 9.81
CA ASN A 374 30.11 -24.60 10.54
C ASN A 374 29.82 -24.20 11.99
N GLN A 375 30.77 -23.55 12.68
CA GLN A 375 30.56 -23.05 14.04
C GLN A 375 29.41 -22.04 14.11
N ILE A 376 29.34 -21.13 13.14
CA ILE A 376 28.23 -20.15 13.03
C ILE A 376 26.89 -20.89 12.86
N ILE A 377 26.85 -21.89 11.97
CA ILE A 377 25.62 -22.66 11.73
C ILE A 377 25.20 -23.47 12.96
N ASP A 378 26.15 -24.07 13.68
CA ASP A 378 25.88 -24.80 14.92
C ASP A 378 25.32 -23.85 16.01
N SER A 379 25.89 -22.65 16.15
CA SER A 379 25.39 -21.63 17.08
C SER A 379 23.99 -21.12 16.72
N LEU A 380 23.71 -20.87 15.44
CA LEU A 380 22.38 -20.51 14.96
C LEU A 380 21.36 -21.63 15.16
N THR A 381 21.79 -22.89 15.04
CA THR A 381 20.96 -24.08 15.30
C THR A 381 20.67 -24.25 16.80
N SER A 382 21.61 -23.88 17.67
CA SER A 382 21.42 -23.91 19.13
C SER A 382 20.39 -22.90 19.64
N ILE A 383 20.28 -21.72 19.01
CA ILE A 383 19.19 -20.77 19.30
C ILE A 383 17.84 -21.35 18.88
N ALA A 384 17.81 -22.06 17.74
CA ALA A 384 16.59 -22.70 17.26
C ALA A 384 16.17 -23.92 18.10
N ASN A 385 17.12 -24.61 18.74
CA ASN A 385 16.87 -25.79 19.58
C ASN A 385 17.81 -25.80 20.83
N PRO A 386 17.48 -25.09 21.91
CA PRO A 386 18.28 -25.14 23.12
C PRO A 386 18.21 -26.55 23.74
N THR A 387 19.35 -27.22 23.90
CA THR A 387 19.43 -28.55 24.52
C THR A 387 18.86 -28.52 25.94
N GLU A 388 17.88 -29.37 26.20
CA GLU A 388 17.37 -29.67 27.54
C GLU A 388 18.52 -30.14 28.45
N ASN A 389 18.93 -29.31 29.42
CA ASN A 389 19.66 -29.79 30.58
C ASN A 389 19.19 -29.05 31.85
N HIS A 390 18.50 -29.84 32.68
CA HIS A 390 18.18 -29.68 34.10
C HIS A 390 17.26 -28.53 34.56
N GLY A 391 16.00 -28.90 34.88
CA GLY A 391 15.35 -28.47 36.13
C GLY A 391 13.99 -27.78 36.03
N THR A 392 12.92 -28.56 36.27
CA THR A 392 11.54 -28.18 36.67
C THR A 392 10.57 -27.56 35.63
N PRO A 393 9.27 -27.95 35.64
CA PRO A 393 8.35 -27.70 34.53
C PRO A 393 7.50 -26.43 34.75
N SER A 394 7.88 -25.33 34.11
CA SER A 394 6.97 -24.23 33.76
C SER A 394 7.68 -23.25 32.82
N GLN A 395 7.71 -23.50 31.51
CA GLN A 395 8.20 -22.53 30.54
C GLN A 395 7.53 -22.74 29.17
N GLN A 396 6.93 -21.68 28.64
CA GLN A 396 6.38 -21.62 27.29
C GLN A 396 7.49 -21.90 26.26
N LEU A 397 7.26 -22.85 25.35
CA LEU A 397 8.18 -23.19 24.26
C LEU A 397 8.47 -21.95 23.38
N ASN A 398 9.75 -21.65 23.15
CA ASN A 398 10.19 -20.65 22.17
C ASN A 398 9.97 -21.16 20.73
N LYS A 399 9.46 -20.28 19.87
CA LYS A 399 9.02 -20.56 18.49
C LYS A 399 10.04 -20.07 17.46
N ILE A 400 11.21 -20.69 17.32
CA ILE A 400 12.12 -20.41 16.19
C ILE A 400 12.32 -21.69 15.41
N SER A 401 12.16 -21.64 14.10
CA SER A 401 12.54 -22.73 13.21
C SER A 401 13.58 -22.28 12.20
N LEU A 402 14.67 -23.02 12.12
CA LEU A 402 15.82 -22.80 11.24
C LEU A 402 15.80 -23.83 10.11
N LYS A 403 15.97 -23.39 8.86
CA LYS A 403 16.29 -24.27 7.72
C LYS A 403 17.61 -23.82 7.10
N VAL A 404 18.58 -24.73 7.01
CA VAL A 404 19.90 -24.46 6.42
C VAL A 404 19.93 -25.03 5.00
N GLY A 405 20.28 -24.20 4.02
CA GLY A 405 20.46 -24.58 2.62
C GLY A 405 21.77 -25.34 2.37
N LYS A 406 21.92 -25.98 1.20
CA LYS A 406 23.13 -26.73 0.84
C LYS A 406 24.34 -25.79 0.62
N LEU A 407 25.51 -26.20 1.12
CA LEU A 407 26.81 -25.56 0.89
C LEU A 407 27.07 -25.34 -0.61
N GLN A 408 27.37 -24.11 -1.03
CA GLN A 408 27.92 -23.82 -2.36
C GLN A 408 29.41 -23.47 -2.23
N GLU A 409 30.28 -24.32 -2.78
CA GLU A 409 31.69 -23.99 -2.96
C GLU A 409 31.86 -23.20 -4.27
N THR A 410 32.33 -21.96 -4.18
CA THR A 410 32.65 -21.15 -5.36
C THR A 410 34.03 -21.54 -5.91
N GLY A 411 34.03 -22.36 -6.96
CA GLY A 411 35.22 -22.68 -7.75
C GLY A 411 34.86 -22.72 -9.24
N MET A 412 35.56 -21.92 -10.05
CA MET A 412 35.42 -21.90 -11.51
C MET A 412 35.47 -23.32 -12.09
N LYS A 413 34.44 -23.72 -12.83
CA LYS A 413 34.53 -24.84 -13.76
C LYS A 413 34.52 -24.31 -15.19
N LYS A 414 35.64 -24.56 -15.85
CA LYS A 414 35.82 -24.52 -17.31
C LYS A 414 34.76 -25.37 -17.99
N ASP A 415 34.33 -24.89 -19.15
CA ASP A 415 33.61 -25.66 -20.14
C ASP A 415 34.26 -27.03 -20.35
N SER A 416 33.48 -28.07 -20.09
CA SER A 416 33.68 -29.39 -20.66
C SER A 416 32.32 -29.89 -21.14
N GLU A 417 32.26 -30.13 -22.44
CA GLU A 417 31.16 -30.67 -23.23
C GLU A 417 30.32 -31.73 -22.47
N SER A 418 29.06 -31.38 -22.18
CA SER A 418 27.93 -32.30 -22.17
C SER A 418 26.64 -31.48 -22.21
N ASP A 419 25.92 -31.57 -23.33
CA ASP A 419 24.69 -30.84 -23.68
C ASP A 419 23.61 -30.87 -22.58
N PRO A 420 23.25 -29.75 -21.93
CA PRO A 420 22.12 -29.68 -21.01
C PRO A 420 20.91 -29.07 -21.75
N LYS A 421 19.84 -29.85 -21.87
CA LYS A 421 18.52 -29.49 -22.44
C LYS A 421 18.22 -27.98 -22.40
N ARG A 422 18.19 -27.33 -23.56
CA ARG A 422 17.90 -25.90 -23.75
C ARG A 422 16.54 -25.54 -23.15
N LYS A 423 16.53 -24.82 -22.01
CA LYS A 423 15.30 -24.28 -21.40
C LYS A 423 14.61 -23.35 -22.40
N LYS A 424 13.29 -23.51 -22.57
CA LYS A 424 12.49 -22.64 -23.44
C LYS A 424 12.20 -21.34 -22.71
N SER A 425 12.34 -20.20 -23.37
CA SER A 425 12.17 -18.88 -22.77
C SER A 425 11.02 -18.11 -23.41
N VAL A 426 10.25 -17.42 -22.58
CA VAL A 426 9.11 -16.56 -22.99
C VAL A 426 9.36 -15.14 -22.51
N LEU A 427 9.18 -14.15 -23.38
CA LEU A 427 9.23 -12.73 -23.03
C LEU A 427 7.81 -12.20 -22.89
N ILE A 428 7.45 -11.67 -21.73
CA ILE A 428 6.21 -10.92 -21.52
C ILE A 428 6.52 -9.43 -21.51
N LEU A 429 5.94 -8.70 -22.45
CA LEU A 429 6.04 -7.25 -22.54
C LEU A 429 4.83 -6.63 -21.83
N GLY A 430 5.09 -5.88 -20.75
CA GLY A 430 4.11 -5.14 -19.97
C GLY A 430 3.81 -5.77 -18.60
N ALA A 431 4.17 -5.09 -17.53
CA ALA A 431 3.94 -5.48 -16.14
C ALA A 431 2.56 -5.03 -15.59
N GLY A 432 1.51 -5.18 -16.40
CA GLY A 432 0.14 -4.84 -15.99
C GLY A 432 -0.53 -5.91 -15.13
N ARG A 433 -1.78 -5.66 -14.69
CA ARG A 433 -2.56 -6.56 -13.82
C ARG A 433 -2.72 -8.00 -14.35
N VAL A 434 -2.69 -8.19 -15.65
CA VAL A 434 -2.85 -9.50 -16.30
C VAL A 434 -1.52 -10.25 -16.50
N CYS A 435 -0.38 -9.61 -16.23
CA CYS A 435 0.94 -10.19 -16.42
C CYS A 435 1.25 -11.25 -15.37
N GLN A 436 0.94 -11.00 -14.10
CA GLN A 436 1.25 -11.92 -13.01
C GLN A 436 0.59 -13.30 -13.20
N PRO A 437 -0.73 -13.43 -13.45
CA PRO A 437 -1.33 -14.75 -13.69
C PRO A 437 -0.74 -15.49 -14.91
N ALA A 438 -0.38 -14.76 -15.96
CA ALA A 438 0.28 -15.36 -17.12
C ALA A 438 1.69 -15.87 -16.78
N CYS A 439 2.44 -15.08 -16.01
CA CYS A 439 3.77 -15.43 -15.52
C CYS A 439 3.74 -16.65 -14.60
N GLU A 440 2.83 -16.69 -13.62
CA GLU A 440 2.63 -17.82 -12.70
C GLU A 440 2.30 -19.10 -13.46
N LEU A 441 1.37 -19.03 -14.43
CA LEU A 441 0.99 -20.17 -15.25
C LEU A 441 2.18 -20.71 -16.02
N LEU A 442 2.89 -19.85 -16.76
CA LEU A 442 4.00 -20.25 -17.61
C LEU A 442 5.18 -20.80 -16.80
N ALA A 443 5.55 -20.14 -15.70
CA ALA A 443 6.63 -20.58 -14.82
C ALA A 443 6.32 -21.90 -14.10
N SER A 444 5.03 -22.24 -13.93
CA SER A 444 4.62 -23.52 -13.33
C SER A 444 4.73 -24.72 -14.27
N ILE A 445 4.90 -24.50 -15.58
CA ILE A 445 5.03 -25.58 -16.58
C ILE A 445 6.34 -26.34 -16.30
N GLY A 446 6.22 -27.64 -16.02
CA GLY A 446 7.35 -28.51 -15.67
C GLY A 446 7.49 -28.85 -14.17
N THR A 447 6.72 -28.19 -13.30
CA THR A 447 6.64 -28.52 -11.86
C THR A 447 5.70 -29.70 -11.59
N ALA A 448 5.95 -30.48 -10.53
CA ALA A 448 5.19 -31.70 -10.23
C ALA A 448 3.68 -31.47 -9.98
N SER A 449 3.27 -30.25 -9.63
CA SER A 449 1.88 -29.88 -9.33
C SER A 449 1.04 -29.51 -10.57
N SER A 450 1.64 -29.14 -11.70
CA SER A 450 0.94 -28.79 -12.94
C SER A 450 0.62 -30.01 -13.83
N HIS A 451 1.07 -31.21 -13.44
CA HIS A 451 0.97 -32.44 -14.22
C HIS A 451 -0.47 -32.92 -14.49
N GLN A 452 -1.47 -32.50 -13.71
CA GLN A 452 -2.84 -33.01 -13.85
C GLN A 452 -3.64 -32.32 -14.98
N TRP A 453 -3.59 -31.00 -15.08
CA TRP A 453 -4.35 -30.24 -16.09
C TRP A 453 -3.66 -30.27 -17.46
N TYR A 454 -2.33 -30.20 -17.48
CA TYR A 454 -1.52 -30.23 -18.70
C TYR A 454 -1.66 -31.57 -19.45
N LYS A 455 -1.76 -32.70 -18.73
CA LYS A 455 -2.06 -34.03 -19.29
C LYS A 455 -3.46 -34.17 -19.89
N THR A 456 -4.42 -33.36 -19.46
CA THR A 456 -5.79 -33.44 -19.99
C THR A 456 -5.91 -32.75 -21.36
N CYS A 457 -5.03 -31.79 -21.67
CA CYS A 457 -5.04 -31.03 -22.91
C CYS A 457 -4.20 -31.65 -24.05
N LEU A 458 -3.19 -32.47 -23.73
CA LEU A 458 -2.31 -33.11 -24.72
C LEU A 458 -2.58 -34.61 -24.77
N GLN A 459 -3.16 -35.10 -25.88
CA GLN A 459 -3.32 -36.52 -26.18
C GLN A 459 -1.99 -37.18 -26.65
N ASN A 460 -0.84 -36.76 -26.12
CA ASN A 460 0.47 -37.28 -26.49
C ASN A 460 1.26 -37.74 -25.26
N ASP A 461 1.63 -39.03 -25.25
CA ASP A 461 2.38 -39.73 -24.20
C ASP A 461 3.90 -39.44 -24.19
N SER A 462 4.36 -38.32 -24.78
CA SER A 462 5.79 -38.00 -24.80
C SER A 462 6.20 -37.21 -23.55
N GLU A 463 6.87 -37.90 -22.62
CA GLU A 463 7.44 -37.40 -21.36
C GLU A 463 8.66 -36.48 -21.56
N GLU A 464 8.51 -35.34 -22.24
CA GLU A 464 9.51 -34.27 -22.15
C GLU A 464 9.12 -33.29 -21.04
N GLN A 465 9.86 -33.34 -19.93
CA GLN A 465 9.78 -32.33 -18.87
C GLN A 465 10.28 -30.99 -19.44
N MET A 466 9.35 -30.16 -19.93
CA MET A 466 9.64 -28.83 -20.44
C MET A 466 9.69 -27.85 -19.27
N ASP A 467 10.88 -27.32 -18.98
CA ASP A 467 11.08 -26.22 -18.03
C ASP A 467 11.05 -24.89 -18.80
N VAL A 468 10.15 -23.99 -18.40
CA VAL A 468 9.92 -22.70 -19.07
C VAL A 468 10.48 -21.58 -18.20
N HIS A 469 11.36 -20.77 -18.79
CA HIS A 469 11.85 -19.54 -18.19
C HIS A 469 11.04 -18.33 -18.69
N VAL A 470 10.62 -17.45 -17.79
CA VAL A 470 9.80 -16.28 -18.14
C VAL A 470 10.55 -14.99 -17.86
N ILE A 471 10.73 -14.16 -18.88
CA ILE A 471 11.30 -12.83 -18.76
C ILE A 471 10.14 -11.83 -18.78
N VAL A 472 9.96 -11.04 -17.72
CA VAL A 472 8.97 -9.97 -17.66
C VAL A 472 9.67 -8.64 -17.90
N ALA A 473 9.21 -7.90 -18.89
CA ALA A 473 9.78 -6.63 -19.29
C ALA A 473 8.79 -5.48 -19.07
N SER A 474 9.25 -4.38 -18.48
CA SER A 474 8.47 -3.16 -18.29
C SER A 474 9.33 -1.92 -18.53
N LEU A 475 8.69 -0.77 -18.78
CA LEU A 475 9.37 0.52 -18.89
C LEU A 475 10.10 0.89 -17.58
N TYR A 476 9.56 0.46 -16.45
CA TYR A 476 10.19 0.61 -15.14
C TYR A 476 10.51 -0.77 -14.56
N LEU A 477 11.79 -1.02 -14.25
CA LEU A 477 12.25 -2.33 -13.73
C LEU A 477 11.42 -2.81 -12.52
N LYS A 478 11.12 -1.88 -11.60
CA LYS A 478 10.39 -2.16 -10.37
C LYS A 478 9.03 -2.83 -10.62
N ASP A 479 8.30 -2.40 -11.64
CA ASP A 479 6.99 -2.99 -11.96
C ASP A 479 7.15 -4.46 -12.38
N ALA A 480 8.20 -4.77 -13.15
CA ALA A 480 8.50 -6.14 -13.55
C ALA A 480 8.95 -7.00 -12.35
N GLU A 481 9.76 -6.44 -11.45
CA GLU A 481 10.20 -7.10 -10.21
C GLU A 481 9.02 -7.44 -9.28
N GLU A 482 8.07 -6.52 -9.11
CA GLU A 482 6.85 -6.72 -8.33
C GLU A 482 5.99 -7.85 -8.93
N ILE A 483 5.87 -7.93 -10.25
CA ILE A 483 5.10 -8.98 -10.94
C ILE A 483 5.71 -10.37 -10.72
N ILE A 484 7.04 -10.49 -10.75
CA ILE A 484 7.71 -11.80 -10.66
C ILE A 484 7.95 -12.27 -9.22
N GLN A 485 7.63 -11.44 -8.23
CA GLN A 485 7.94 -11.71 -6.83
C GLN A 485 7.34 -13.04 -6.35
N GLY A 486 8.19 -13.99 -5.96
CA GLY A 486 7.76 -15.30 -5.48
C GLY A 486 7.41 -16.32 -6.56
N ILE A 487 7.59 -15.98 -7.85
CA ILE A 487 7.40 -16.89 -8.97
C ILE A 487 8.78 -17.46 -9.38
N PRO A 488 9.02 -18.78 -9.27
CA PRO A 488 10.30 -19.38 -9.65
C PRO A 488 10.53 -19.29 -11.17
N ASN A 489 11.77 -19.47 -11.64
CA ASN A 489 12.10 -19.49 -13.07
C ASN A 489 11.74 -18.21 -13.84
N THR A 490 11.74 -17.06 -13.17
CA THR A 490 11.42 -15.76 -13.77
C THR A 490 12.61 -14.79 -13.75
N THR A 491 12.59 -13.76 -14.60
CA THR A 491 13.56 -12.66 -14.59
C THR A 491 12.87 -11.36 -14.98
N ALA A 492 13.14 -10.29 -14.24
CA ALA A 492 12.61 -8.95 -14.52
C ALA A 492 13.65 -8.15 -15.31
N VAL A 493 13.20 -7.39 -16.31
CA VAL A 493 14.06 -6.52 -17.13
C VAL A 493 13.40 -5.17 -17.38
N GLU A 494 14.23 -4.13 -17.47
CA GLU A 494 13.80 -2.81 -17.94
C GLU A 494 13.88 -2.76 -19.46
N LEU A 495 12.79 -2.40 -20.13
CA LEU A 495 12.73 -2.31 -21.59
C LEU A 495 11.71 -1.25 -22.04
N ASP A 496 12.20 -0.25 -22.76
CA ASP A 496 11.37 0.58 -23.62
C ASP A 496 11.21 -0.10 -24.99
N VAL A 497 9.98 -0.45 -25.35
CA VAL A 497 9.69 -1.11 -26.65
C VAL A 497 9.90 -0.20 -27.86
N THR A 498 10.11 1.10 -27.65
CA THR A 498 10.51 2.03 -28.71
C THR A 498 12.02 1.99 -28.99
N ASP A 499 12.82 1.44 -28.07
CA ASP A 499 14.23 1.13 -28.33
C ASP A 499 14.32 -0.16 -29.15
N HIS A 500 14.34 -0.02 -30.48
CA HIS A 500 14.45 -1.13 -31.41
C HIS A 500 15.66 -2.03 -31.15
N ARG A 501 16.80 -1.50 -30.67
CA ARG A 501 18.01 -2.29 -30.43
C ARG A 501 17.82 -3.19 -29.20
N ALA A 502 17.33 -2.62 -28.10
CA ALA A 502 17.05 -3.39 -26.89
C ALA A 502 15.92 -4.40 -27.12
N LEU A 503 14.86 -4.02 -27.83
CA LEU A 503 13.74 -4.90 -28.17
C LEU A 503 14.23 -6.11 -28.99
N HIS A 504 15.03 -5.87 -30.04
CA HIS A 504 15.61 -6.94 -30.85
C HIS A 504 16.53 -7.85 -30.02
N GLN A 505 17.33 -7.28 -29.11
CA GLN A 505 18.19 -8.06 -28.21
C GLN A 505 17.39 -9.03 -27.34
N TYR A 506 16.31 -8.59 -26.70
CA TYR A 506 15.50 -9.47 -25.84
C TYR A 506 14.67 -10.48 -26.64
N ILE A 507 14.05 -10.06 -27.76
CA ILE A 507 13.27 -10.97 -28.61
C ILE A 507 14.18 -12.07 -29.20
N SER A 508 15.45 -11.79 -29.50
CA SER A 508 16.37 -12.80 -30.03
C SER A 508 16.61 -13.98 -29.08
N GLN A 509 16.50 -13.74 -27.77
CA GLN A 509 16.82 -14.69 -26.71
C GLN A 509 15.66 -15.64 -26.36
N VAL A 510 14.44 -15.35 -26.83
CA VAL A 510 13.22 -16.12 -26.48
C VAL A 510 12.62 -16.82 -27.69
N GLU A 511 11.69 -17.73 -27.46
CA GLU A 511 10.94 -18.42 -28.51
C GLU A 511 9.57 -17.79 -28.77
N ILE A 512 8.96 -17.25 -27.71
CA ILE A 512 7.61 -16.66 -27.75
C ILE A 512 7.66 -15.29 -27.06
N VAL A 513 7.00 -14.32 -27.69
CA VAL A 513 6.75 -13.00 -27.13
C VAL A 513 5.26 -12.88 -26.81
N ILE A 514 4.93 -12.45 -25.61
CA ILE A 514 3.56 -12.13 -25.18
C ILE A 514 3.48 -10.62 -25.00
N SER A 515 2.67 -9.94 -25.82
CA SER A 515 2.45 -8.50 -25.70
C SER A 515 1.17 -8.23 -24.91
N LEU A 516 1.34 -7.70 -23.70
CA LEU A 516 0.27 -7.20 -22.82
C LEU A 516 0.25 -5.66 -22.77
N LEU A 517 0.89 -5.03 -23.75
CA LEU A 517 0.95 -3.58 -23.96
C LEU A 517 -0.27 -3.05 -24.73
N PRO A 518 -0.47 -1.72 -24.81
CA PRO A 518 -1.51 -1.13 -25.64
C PRO A 518 -1.41 -1.56 -27.10
N ALA A 519 -2.56 -1.69 -27.78
CA ALA A 519 -2.66 -2.19 -29.15
C ALA A 519 -1.78 -1.44 -30.17
N SER A 520 -1.52 -0.16 -29.95
CA SER A 520 -0.63 0.66 -30.77
C SER A 520 0.82 0.17 -30.83
N CYS A 521 1.26 -0.69 -29.89
CA CYS A 521 2.62 -1.23 -29.85
C CYS A 521 2.77 -2.54 -30.64
N HIS A 522 1.66 -3.23 -30.95
CA HIS A 522 1.70 -4.62 -31.43
C HIS A 522 2.37 -4.78 -32.79
N VAL A 523 2.15 -3.84 -33.71
CA VAL A 523 2.75 -3.88 -35.06
C VAL A 523 4.28 -3.80 -35.00
N ALA A 524 4.83 -2.87 -34.21
CA ALA A 524 6.28 -2.73 -34.05
C ALA A 524 6.92 -3.99 -33.45
N ILE A 525 6.25 -4.62 -32.47
CA ILE A 525 6.70 -5.88 -31.87
C ILE A 525 6.59 -7.02 -32.87
N ALA A 526 5.49 -7.08 -33.64
CA ALA A 526 5.25 -8.11 -34.66
C ALA A 526 6.30 -8.07 -35.78
N ASP A 527 6.69 -6.89 -36.25
CA ASP A 527 7.75 -6.76 -37.26
C ASP A 527 9.08 -7.35 -36.76
N VAL A 528 9.49 -7.05 -35.52
CA VAL A 528 10.71 -7.63 -34.93
C VAL A 528 10.57 -9.15 -34.74
N CYS A 529 9.40 -9.64 -34.33
CA CYS A 529 9.12 -11.08 -34.25
C CYS A 529 9.22 -11.77 -35.62
N VAL A 530 8.70 -11.16 -36.70
CA VAL A 530 8.80 -11.67 -38.08
C VAL A 530 10.27 -11.73 -38.51
N GLU A 531 11.04 -10.67 -38.28
CA GLU A 531 12.47 -10.61 -38.62
C GLU A 531 13.28 -11.70 -37.90
N LEU A 532 13.03 -11.88 -36.61
CA LEU A 532 13.72 -12.84 -35.76
C LEU A 532 13.10 -14.25 -35.75
N LYS A 533 12.02 -14.45 -36.52
CA LYS A 533 11.25 -15.69 -36.59
C LYS A 533 10.79 -16.21 -35.21
N LYS A 534 10.23 -15.32 -34.39
CA LYS A 534 9.68 -15.62 -33.06
C LYS A 534 8.15 -15.56 -33.09
N HIS A 535 7.51 -16.38 -32.26
CA HIS A 535 6.05 -16.38 -32.14
C HIS A 535 5.56 -15.19 -31.31
N LEU A 536 4.35 -14.71 -31.60
CA LEU A 536 3.73 -13.60 -30.89
C LEU A 536 2.34 -13.99 -30.38
N VAL A 537 2.02 -13.63 -29.15
CA VAL A 537 0.68 -13.75 -28.55
C VAL A 537 0.24 -12.38 -28.04
N THR A 538 -1.01 -12.00 -28.29
CA THR A 538 -1.59 -10.76 -27.78
C THR A 538 -3.01 -11.01 -27.25
N ALA A 539 -3.42 -10.21 -26.26
CA ALA A 539 -4.78 -10.22 -25.70
C ALA A 539 -5.62 -9.03 -26.19
N SER A 540 -5.35 -8.56 -27.42
CA SER A 540 -6.02 -7.40 -28.05
C SER A 540 -6.74 -7.81 -29.33
N TYR A 541 -7.72 -6.99 -29.74
CA TYR A 541 -8.38 -7.10 -31.04
C TYR A 541 -7.36 -7.07 -32.19
N VAL A 542 -7.60 -7.88 -33.22
CA VAL A 542 -6.86 -7.79 -34.48
C VAL A 542 -7.51 -6.71 -35.35
N ASP A 543 -6.82 -5.58 -35.51
CA ASP A 543 -7.26 -4.51 -36.40
C ASP A 543 -6.68 -4.66 -37.82
N ASP A 544 -7.03 -3.73 -38.71
CA ASP A 544 -6.54 -3.72 -40.10
C ASP A 544 -5.00 -3.68 -40.16
N SER A 545 -4.36 -2.97 -39.23
CA SER A 545 -2.90 -2.83 -39.20
C SER A 545 -2.23 -4.15 -38.84
N MET A 546 -2.74 -4.85 -37.83
CA MET A 546 -2.27 -6.17 -37.42
C MET A 546 -2.57 -7.24 -38.49
N SER A 547 -3.70 -7.11 -39.19
CA SER A 547 -4.08 -8.01 -40.30
C SER A 547 -3.07 -7.96 -41.47
N THR A 548 -2.38 -6.83 -41.67
CA THR A 548 -1.33 -6.72 -42.71
C THR A 548 -0.11 -7.63 -42.44
N MET A 549 0.03 -8.15 -41.22
CA MET A 549 1.15 -9.02 -40.84
C MET A 549 0.95 -10.49 -41.22
N ASP A 550 -0.24 -10.89 -41.68
CA ASP A 550 -0.58 -12.29 -41.98
C ASP A 550 0.37 -12.92 -43.01
N GLU A 551 0.55 -12.29 -44.17
CA GLU A 551 1.47 -12.80 -45.20
C GLU A 551 2.94 -12.77 -44.75
N LYS A 552 3.34 -11.75 -43.98
CA LYS A 552 4.70 -11.69 -43.41
C LYS A 552 4.95 -12.84 -42.43
N ALA A 553 3.99 -13.11 -41.54
CA ALA A 553 4.07 -14.18 -40.54
C ALA A 553 4.11 -15.57 -41.20
N LYS A 554 3.26 -15.81 -42.21
CA LYS A 554 3.27 -17.04 -43.02
C LYS A 554 4.62 -17.25 -43.70
N ASN A 555 5.15 -16.22 -44.35
CA ASN A 555 6.45 -16.28 -45.04
C ASN A 555 7.62 -16.50 -44.06
N ALA A 556 7.55 -15.94 -42.85
CA ALA A 556 8.53 -16.17 -41.80
C ALA A 556 8.39 -17.52 -41.09
N GLY A 557 7.26 -18.21 -41.27
CA GLY A 557 6.95 -19.49 -40.63
C GLY A 557 6.63 -19.35 -39.14
N ILE A 558 6.06 -18.21 -38.72
CA ILE A 558 5.71 -17.95 -37.32
C ILE A 558 4.20 -17.87 -37.13
N THR A 559 3.74 -18.32 -35.96
CA THR A 559 2.39 -18.06 -35.47
C THR A 559 2.31 -16.71 -34.76
N ILE A 560 1.33 -15.90 -35.16
CA ILE A 560 0.86 -14.74 -34.39
C ILE A 560 -0.56 -15.02 -33.94
N LEU A 561 -0.77 -15.06 -32.62
CA LEU A 561 -2.05 -15.36 -32.00
C LEU A 561 -2.62 -14.10 -31.34
N GLY A 562 -3.59 -13.48 -32.01
CA GLY A 562 -4.34 -12.35 -31.46
C GLY A 562 -5.54 -12.79 -30.62
N GLU A 563 -6.18 -11.84 -29.94
CA GLU A 563 -7.48 -12.04 -29.28
C GLU A 563 -7.48 -13.15 -28.21
N MET A 564 -6.38 -13.33 -27.46
CA MET A 564 -6.25 -14.34 -26.41
C MET A 564 -6.53 -13.80 -25.00
N GLY A 565 -7.66 -13.15 -24.82
CA GLY A 565 -8.11 -12.59 -23.53
C GLY A 565 -9.45 -13.15 -23.06
N LEU A 566 -10.19 -12.34 -22.30
CA LEU A 566 -11.57 -12.63 -21.91
C LEU A 566 -12.56 -12.27 -23.02
N ASP A 567 -12.50 -11.00 -23.43
CA ASP A 567 -13.29 -10.38 -24.49
C ASP A 567 -12.39 -9.30 -25.12
N PRO A 568 -11.70 -9.60 -26.24
CA PRO A 568 -11.85 -10.80 -27.08
C PRO A 568 -11.03 -12.01 -26.57
N GLY A 569 -11.59 -13.22 -26.68
CA GLY A 569 -10.91 -14.50 -26.49
C GLY A 569 -11.81 -15.64 -26.03
N ILE A 570 -12.02 -15.76 -24.71
CA ILE A 570 -12.90 -16.79 -24.14
C ILE A 570 -14.31 -16.72 -24.77
N ASP A 571 -14.81 -15.52 -25.04
CA ASP A 571 -16.10 -15.32 -25.71
C ASP A 571 -16.13 -15.97 -27.11
N HIS A 572 -15.06 -15.86 -27.90
CA HIS A 572 -14.92 -16.54 -29.20
C HIS A 572 -14.92 -18.06 -29.06
N MET A 573 -14.15 -18.58 -28.10
CA MET A 573 -14.05 -20.03 -27.87
C MET A 573 -15.41 -20.63 -27.46
N MET A 574 -16.14 -19.95 -26.57
CA MET A 574 -17.46 -20.40 -26.16
C MET A 574 -18.49 -20.27 -27.28
N ALA A 575 -18.50 -19.15 -28.01
CA ALA A 575 -19.39 -18.92 -29.14
C ALA A 575 -19.22 -20.01 -30.20
N MET A 576 -17.99 -20.22 -30.68
CA MET A 576 -17.71 -21.23 -31.71
C MET A 576 -17.98 -22.65 -31.24
N LYS A 577 -17.73 -22.98 -29.96
CA LYS A 577 -18.10 -24.30 -29.41
C LYS A 577 -19.61 -24.54 -29.52
N MET A 578 -20.44 -23.58 -29.11
CA MET A 578 -21.90 -23.72 -29.17
C MET A 578 -22.41 -23.75 -30.61
N ILE A 579 -21.87 -22.89 -31.48
CA ILE A 579 -22.23 -22.81 -32.90
C ILE A 579 -21.90 -24.13 -33.61
N ASN A 580 -20.67 -24.62 -33.46
CA ASN A 580 -20.24 -25.88 -34.04
C ASN A 580 -21.08 -27.05 -33.52
N GLN A 581 -21.39 -27.10 -32.23
CA GLN A 581 -22.25 -28.14 -31.66
C GLN A 581 -23.67 -28.12 -32.25
N ALA A 582 -24.23 -26.94 -32.50
CA ALA A 582 -25.53 -26.79 -33.14
C ALA A 582 -25.47 -27.25 -34.60
N HIS A 583 -24.47 -26.79 -35.38
CA HIS A 583 -24.30 -27.14 -36.79
C HIS A 583 -24.00 -28.64 -36.99
N LEU A 584 -23.21 -29.26 -36.11
CA LEU A 584 -22.97 -30.72 -36.12
C LEU A 584 -24.26 -31.51 -35.93
N LYS A 585 -25.21 -30.98 -35.16
CA LYS A 585 -26.56 -31.54 -34.99
C LYS A 585 -27.53 -31.10 -36.10
N LYS A 586 -27.03 -30.48 -37.17
CA LYS A 586 -27.81 -29.89 -38.29
C LYS A 586 -28.81 -28.81 -37.84
N GLY A 587 -28.58 -28.20 -36.68
CA GLY A 587 -29.31 -27.03 -36.22
C GLY A 587 -28.85 -25.76 -36.95
N LYS A 588 -29.63 -24.69 -36.81
CA LYS A 588 -29.31 -23.36 -37.33
C LYS A 588 -29.30 -22.34 -36.20
N ILE A 589 -28.38 -21.39 -36.23
CA ILE A 589 -28.31 -20.29 -35.26
C ILE A 589 -29.30 -19.20 -35.70
N LYS A 590 -30.44 -19.12 -35.02
CA LYS A 590 -31.44 -18.05 -35.29
C LYS A 590 -31.04 -16.71 -34.67
N SER A 591 -30.41 -16.73 -33.50
CA SER A 591 -30.02 -15.55 -32.75
C SER A 591 -28.71 -15.81 -32.01
N PHE A 592 -27.78 -14.87 -32.11
CA PHE A 592 -26.55 -14.82 -31.34
C PHE A 592 -26.52 -13.52 -30.53
N THR A 593 -26.44 -13.66 -29.21
CA THR A 593 -26.30 -12.55 -28.27
C THR A 593 -25.18 -12.90 -27.29
N SER A 594 -24.25 -11.97 -27.06
CA SER A 594 -23.16 -12.15 -26.12
C SER A 594 -22.99 -10.89 -25.27
N TYR A 595 -22.93 -11.06 -23.96
CA TYR A 595 -22.86 -9.98 -22.99
C TYR A 595 -21.65 -10.21 -22.08
N CYS A 596 -20.78 -9.21 -21.95
CA CYS A 596 -19.62 -9.27 -21.06
C CYS A 596 -19.47 -7.99 -20.24
N GLY A 597 -19.03 -8.09 -18.99
CA GLY A 597 -18.78 -6.92 -18.15
C GLY A 597 -17.78 -7.21 -17.04
N GLY A 598 -16.66 -6.48 -17.04
CA GLY A 598 -15.77 -6.39 -15.88
C GLY A 598 -16.32 -5.37 -14.90
N ILE A 599 -17.17 -5.81 -13.98
CA ILE A 599 -17.85 -4.98 -12.96
C ILE A 599 -17.40 -5.39 -11.54
N PRO A 600 -17.44 -4.48 -10.55
CA PRO A 600 -17.18 -4.85 -9.16
C PRO A 600 -18.20 -5.88 -8.66
N SER A 601 -17.88 -6.59 -7.58
CA SER A 601 -18.90 -7.37 -6.87
C SER A 601 -20.02 -6.46 -6.37
N PRO A 602 -21.26 -6.95 -6.18
CA PRO A 602 -22.38 -6.12 -5.72
C PRO A 602 -22.06 -5.35 -4.43
N ALA A 603 -21.36 -5.97 -3.47
CA ALA A 603 -20.94 -5.33 -2.23
C ALA A 603 -19.89 -4.22 -2.43
N ALA A 604 -19.10 -4.29 -3.51
CA ALA A 604 -18.06 -3.32 -3.83
C ALA A 604 -18.54 -2.23 -4.82
N ALA A 605 -19.77 -2.31 -5.32
CA ALA A 605 -20.39 -1.34 -6.22
C ALA A 605 -20.96 -0.12 -5.48
N ASN A 606 -20.25 0.36 -4.46
CA ASN A 606 -20.70 1.36 -3.48
C ASN A 606 -20.25 2.80 -3.81
N ASN A 607 -20.18 3.14 -5.09
CA ASN A 607 -19.80 4.48 -5.55
C ASN A 607 -20.80 4.99 -6.60
N PRO A 608 -20.79 6.30 -6.93
CA PRO A 608 -21.79 6.89 -7.82
C PRO A 608 -21.89 6.27 -9.22
N LEU A 609 -20.83 5.63 -9.72
CA LEU A 609 -20.83 4.96 -11.02
C LEU A 609 -21.13 3.46 -10.93
N ALA A 610 -21.25 2.93 -9.70
CA ALA A 610 -21.25 1.50 -9.42
C ALA A 610 -20.12 0.74 -10.15
N TYR A 611 -18.99 1.41 -10.42
CA TYR A 611 -17.90 0.92 -11.26
C TYR A 611 -16.54 1.18 -10.62
N LYS A 612 -15.58 0.26 -10.78
CA LYS A 612 -14.20 0.44 -10.35
C LYS A 612 -13.28 0.17 -11.52
N PHE A 613 -12.33 1.07 -11.77
CA PHE A 613 -11.42 0.94 -12.90
C PHE A 613 -10.40 -0.18 -12.62
N SER A 614 -10.53 -1.29 -13.35
CA SER A 614 -9.56 -2.40 -13.37
C SER A 614 -8.55 -2.29 -14.53
N TRP A 615 -8.70 -1.27 -15.37
CA TRP A 615 -7.86 -0.95 -16.53
C TRP A 615 -7.87 0.57 -16.75
N ASN A 616 -7.19 1.06 -17.79
CA ASN A 616 -7.03 2.50 -18.05
C ASN A 616 -8.38 3.26 -18.02
N PRO A 617 -8.60 4.20 -17.07
CA PRO A 617 -9.86 4.93 -16.94
C PRO A 617 -10.25 5.72 -18.19
N ALA A 618 -9.29 6.33 -18.89
CA ALA A 618 -9.55 7.06 -20.12
C ALA A 618 -10.02 6.14 -21.26
N GLY A 619 -9.56 4.88 -21.26
CA GLY A 619 -10.08 3.85 -22.16
C GLY A 619 -11.52 3.48 -21.80
N ALA A 620 -11.81 3.28 -20.51
CA ALA A 620 -13.13 2.89 -20.02
C ALA A 620 -14.20 3.95 -20.30
N ILE A 621 -13.86 5.23 -20.10
CA ILE A 621 -14.76 6.35 -20.39
C ILE A 621 -14.97 6.51 -21.90
N ARG A 622 -13.90 6.43 -22.69
CA ARG A 622 -13.99 6.56 -24.16
C ARG A 622 -14.78 5.42 -24.79
N ALA A 623 -14.74 4.22 -24.22
CA ALA A 623 -15.54 3.10 -24.69
C ALA A 623 -17.05 3.40 -24.67
N GLY A 624 -17.51 4.23 -23.72
CA GLY A 624 -18.88 4.74 -23.64
C GLY A 624 -19.28 5.71 -24.75
N ARG A 625 -18.37 6.07 -25.66
CA ARG A 625 -18.63 6.94 -26.81
C ARG A 625 -18.33 6.26 -28.15
N ASN A 626 -18.10 4.96 -28.15
CA ASN A 626 -17.87 4.23 -29.38
C ASN A 626 -19.21 3.98 -30.09
N PRO A 627 -19.33 4.27 -31.41
CA PRO A 627 -20.53 3.91 -32.14
C PRO A 627 -20.70 2.39 -32.14
N ALA A 628 -21.94 1.94 -32.17
CA ALA A 628 -22.28 0.53 -32.23
C ALA A 628 -23.13 0.21 -33.44
N THR A 629 -22.96 -1.00 -33.99
CA THR A 629 -23.75 -1.50 -35.12
C THR A 629 -23.99 -2.98 -34.93
N TYR A 630 -25.24 -3.41 -35.01
CA TYR A 630 -25.62 -4.80 -34.77
C TYR A 630 -26.85 -5.19 -35.58
N LYS A 631 -27.14 -6.50 -35.63
CA LYS A 631 -28.34 -7.02 -36.29
C LYS A 631 -29.36 -7.43 -35.23
N SER A 632 -30.60 -6.96 -35.33
CA SER A 632 -31.70 -7.34 -34.45
C SER A 632 -32.92 -7.69 -35.28
N GLN A 633 -33.47 -8.89 -35.09
CA GLN A 633 -34.67 -9.36 -35.78
C GLN A 633 -34.67 -9.21 -37.32
N GLY A 634 -33.50 -9.26 -37.94
CA GLY A 634 -33.31 -9.14 -39.38
C GLY A 634 -32.88 -7.75 -39.84
N GLU A 635 -33.02 -6.73 -39.00
CA GLU A 635 -32.69 -5.35 -39.31
C GLU A 635 -31.32 -4.97 -38.76
N THR A 636 -30.61 -4.09 -39.48
CA THR A 636 -29.35 -3.53 -39.00
C THR A 636 -29.64 -2.27 -38.21
N VAL A 637 -29.20 -2.25 -36.96
CA VAL A 637 -29.34 -1.11 -36.04
C VAL A 637 -27.99 -0.42 -35.92
N HIS A 638 -28.01 0.91 -36.03
CA HIS A 638 -26.86 1.78 -35.84
C HIS A 638 -27.12 2.71 -34.65
N VAL A 639 -26.16 2.75 -33.72
CA VAL A 639 -26.18 3.64 -32.55
C VAL A 639 -24.97 4.56 -32.66
N ASN A 640 -25.21 5.87 -32.69
CA ASN A 640 -24.11 6.83 -32.69
C ASN A 640 -23.38 6.81 -31.34
N GLY A 641 -22.09 7.16 -31.36
CA GLY A 641 -21.29 7.17 -30.14
C GLY A 641 -21.83 8.12 -29.06
N ASP A 642 -22.40 9.26 -29.45
CA ASP A 642 -22.98 10.22 -28.50
C ASP A 642 -24.30 9.73 -27.88
N ASP A 643 -25.01 8.81 -28.54
CA ASP A 643 -26.30 8.25 -28.10
C ASP A 643 -26.11 6.89 -27.38
N LEU A 644 -24.87 6.44 -27.17
CA LEU A 644 -24.61 5.08 -26.69
C LEU A 644 -25.18 4.81 -25.30
N TYR A 645 -25.04 5.78 -24.38
CA TYR A 645 -25.60 5.65 -23.04
C TYR A 645 -27.14 5.67 -23.03
N ASP A 646 -27.75 6.46 -23.91
CA ASP A 646 -29.20 6.51 -24.07
C ASP A 646 -29.77 5.20 -24.66
N SER A 647 -28.94 4.43 -25.35
CA SER A 647 -29.29 3.10 -25.86
C SER A 647 -29.23 1.97 -24.82
N ALA A 648 -28.90 2.28 -23.56
CA ALA A 648 -28.79 1.27 -22.51
C ALA A 648 -30.13 0.57 -22.23
N GLU A 649 -30.15 -0.76 -22.34
CA GLU A 649 -31.32 -1.58 -22.02
C GLU A 649 -31.16 -2.30 -20.69
N ARG A 650 -32.21 -2.31 -19.86
CA ARG A 650 -32.18 -3.06 -18.59
C ARG A 650 -31.99 -4.54 -18.84
N PHE A 651 -31.04 -5.14 -18.12
CA PHE A 651 -30.71 -6.54 -18.21
C PHE A 651 -30.81 -7.19 -16.82
N ARG A 652 -31.80 -8.06 -16.63
CA ARG A 652 -32.03 -8.75 -15.36
C ARG A 652 -31.83 -10.24 -15.53
N ILE A 653 -31.02 -10.82 -14.64
CA ILE A 653 -30.84 -12.27 -14.52
C ILE A 653 -31.75 -12.72 -13.37
N PRO A 654 -32.85 -13.46 -13.63
CA PRO A 654 -33.85 -13.78 -12.61
C PRO A 654 -33.26 -14.47 -11.37
N ASP A 655 -32.30 -15.37 -11.59
CA ASP A 655 -31.67 -16.15 -10.52
C ASP A 655 -30.59 -15.34 -9.76
N LEU A 656 -30.26 -14.14 -10.23
CA LEU A 656 -29.20 -13.30 -9.68
C LEU A 656 -29.69 -11.85 -9.48
N PRO A 657 -30.67 -11.61 -8.60
CA PRO A 657 -31.31 -10.29 -8.44
C PRO A 657 -30.37 -9.19 -7.97
N ALA A 658 -29.26 -9.54 -7.31
CA ALA A 658 -28.21 -8.61 -6.90
C ALA A 658 -27.47 -7.96 -8.10
N PHE A 659 -27.60 -8.54 -9.30
CA PHE A 659 -27.05 -7.98 -10.53
C PHE A 659 -28.13 -7.18 -11.25
N ALA A 660 -28.36 -5.97 -10.74
CA ALA A 660 -29.14 -4.94 -11.41
C ALA A 660 -28.33 -4.35 -12.56
N LEU A 661 -28.41 -4.96 -13.74
CA LEU A 661 -27.56 -4.61 -14.87
C LEU A 661 -28.31 -3.84 -15.95
N GLU A 662 -27.52 -3.13 -16.74
CA GLU A 662 -27.88 -2.57 -18.03
C GLU A 662 -26.87 -3.02 -19.09
N CYS A 663 -27.33 -3.12 -20.33
CA CYS A 663 -26.54 -3.52 -21.48
C CYS A 663 -26.38 -2.35 -22.44
N LEU A 664 -25.12 -2.08 -22.79
CA LEU A 664 -24.73 -1.13 -23.83
C LEU A 664 -24.27 -1.90 -25.08
N PRO A 665 -24.78 -1.62 -26.29
CA PRO A 665 -24.25 -2.21 -27.52
C PRO A 665 -22.73 -1.98 -27.67
N ASN A 666 -21.98 -2.99 -28.14
CA ASN A 666 -20.53 -2.92 -28.21
C ASN A 666 -20.01 -2.93 -29.66
N ARG A 667 -19.48 -1.79 -30.12
CA ARG A 667 -18.82 -1.63 -31.44
C ARG A 667 -19.62 -2.27 -32.57
N ASN A 668 -18.96 -2.81 -33.59
CA ASN A 668 -19.60 -3.50 -34.70
C ASN A 668 -19.73 -5.00 -34.41
N SER A 669 -20.95 -5.46 -34.19
CA SER A 669 -21.28 -6.88 -33.99
C SER A 669 -21.42 -7.65 -35.31
N LEU A 670 -21.62 -6.97 -36.46
CA LEU A 670 -21.88 -7.65 -37.73
C LEU A 670 -20.69 -8.47 -38.23
N THR A 671 -19.47 -8.04 -37.92
CA THR A 671 -18.23 -8.76 -38.27
C THR A 671 -18.22 -10.18 -37.72
N TYR A 672 -18.84 -10.42 -36.56
CA TYR A 672 -18.94 -11.74 -35.95
C TYR A 672 -19.91 -12.67 -36.68
N GLY A 673 -20.86 -12.12 -37.43
CA GLY A 673 -21.69 -12.91 -38.32
C GLY A 673 -20.87 -13.64 -39.37
N ASP A 674 -19.92 -12.92 -39.97
CA ASP A 674 -19.03 -13.46 -40.98
C ASP A 674 -17.96 -14.36 -40.33
N LEU A 675 -17.29 -13.89 -39.27
CA LEU A 675 -16.24 -14.64 -38.57
C LEU A 675 -16.73 -15.98 -38.02
N TYR A 676 -17.95 -16.03 -37.48
CA TYR A 676 -18.52 -17.28 -36.95
C TYR A 676 -19.33 -18.08 -37.98
N GLY A 677 -19.45 -17.58 -39.21
CA GLY A 677 -20.22 -18.26 -40.27
C GLY A 677 -21.72 -18.32 -40.03
N ILE A 678 -22.29 -17.40 -39.25
CA ILE A 678 -23.72 -17.35 -38.90
C ILE A 678 -24.49 -16.19 -39.55
N GLY A 679 -23.80 -15.29 -40.27
CA GLY A 679 -24.40 -14.07 -40.84
C GLY A 679 -25.60 -14.31 -41.76
N HIS A 680 -25.58 -15.43 -42.49
CA HIS A 680 -26.61 -15.84 -43.43
C HIS A 680 -27.83 -16.51 -42.78
N GLU A 681 -27.73 -16.97 -41.53
CA GLU A 681 -28.80 -17.70 -40.84
C GLU A 681 -29.35 -16.98 -39.61
N ALA A 682 -28.53 -16.19 -38.92
CA ALA A 682 -28.92 -15.47 -37.73
C ALA A 682 -29.70 -14.19 -38.10
N SER A 683 -30.91 -14.06 -37.56
CA SER A 683 -31.68 -12.82 -37.63
C SER A 683 -31.20 -11.80 -36.59
N THR A 684 -30.51 -12.24 -35.53
CA THR A 684 -29.95 -11.36 -34.50
C THR A 684 -28.49 -11.71 -34.26
N ILE A 685 -27.62 -10.69 -34.27
CA ILE A 685 -26.18 -10.79 -34.02
C ILE A 685 -25.80 -9.57 -33.19
N PHE A 686 -25.63 -9.79 -31.90
CA PHE A 686 -25.44 -8.73 -30.92
C PHE A 686 -24.34 -9.06 -29.92
N ARG A 687 -23.45 -8.11 -29.68
CA ARG A 687 -22.51 -8.10 -28.57
C ARG A 687 -22.73 -6.85 -27.74
N GLY A 688 -22.75 -7.02 -26.42
CA GLY A 688 -23.05 -5.96 -25.47
C GLY A 688 -22.10 -5.94 -24.28
N THR A 689 -21.94 -4.76 -23.72
CA THR A 689 -21.19 -4.52 -22.49
C THR A 689 -22.17 -4.38 -21.32
N LEU A 690 -21.95 -5.15 -20.26
CA LEU A 690 -22.75 -5.07 -19.04
C LEU A 690 -22.19 -4.03 -18.07
N ARG A 691 -23.09 -3.25 -17.46
CA ARG A 691 -22.84 -2.29 -16.38
C ARG A 691 -23.93 -2.42 -15.33
N TYR A 692 -23.68 -1.89 -14.12
CA TYR A 692 -24.76 -1.72 -13.16
C TYR A 692 -25.69 -0.60 -13.62
N GLU A 693 -26.98 -0.74 -13.30
CA GLU A 693 -27.99 0.27 -13.61
C GLU A 693 -27.62 1.64 -13.06
N GLY A 694 -27.89 2.69 -13.84
CA GLY A 694 -27.62 4.08 -13.46
C GLY A 694 -26.36 4.66 -14.08
N MET A 695 -25.63 3.90 -14.92
CA MET A 695 -24.51 4.44 -15.69
C MET A 695 -24.98 5.17 -16.95
N GLY A 696 -26.07 4.70 -17.59
CA GLY A 696 -26.68 5.31 -18.77
C GLY A 696 -27.82 6.29 -18.50
N PHE A 697 -28.35 6.37 -17.27
CA PHE A 697 -29.45 7.27 -16.91
C PHE A 697 -28.92 8.45 -16.09
N PRO A 698 -28.86 9.69 -16.62
CA PRO A 698 -28.81 10.85 -15.75
C PRO A 698 -30.14 10.94 -15.00
N SER A 699 -30.08 10.90 -13.66
CA SER A 699 -31.21 11.21 -12.79
C SER A 699 -31.64 12.67 -12.92
#